data_AF-A0A956E1P8-F1
#
_entry.id   AF-A0A956E1P8-F1
#
_cell.length_a   1.000
_cell.length_b   1.000
_cell.length_c   1.000
_cell.angle_alpha   90.00
_cell.angle_beta   90.00
_cell.angle_gamma   90.00
#
_symmetry.space_group_name_H-M   'P 1'
#
loop_
_entity.id
_entity.type
_entity.pdbx_description
1 polymer ?
#
loop_
_entity_poly.entity_id
_entity_poly.type
_entity_poly.pdbx_seq_one_letter_code
_entity_poly.pdbx_strand_id
1 'polypeptide(L)'
;MAELAHALASAHEVLALFGADVLQKTIWGSPMGKTHLARRIVAEIPEHRVYVEPFAGGGKILFTKDPSEVEVVADLDPEIAFAFKFTKGITAAQLDRLRRKKWVGDKDHFKRLEQSAVPDDDVERFYRFAYLSRFSFNKLRRGTMPDKNVGVQARFVDKLERYAPRLRKVRVRHADYEQVIDEFDGPDTFFFLDPPYAGYDADVRSGAGHRDWDEARFAEVLRKVRGTFLCTYGLRGDKDLFKGFHVRRWRHASGVGTKQGVGLRPSITLVATNYDPEKARRFQVAVSKTIWGSPAGKKRLADRLASLLPAHKTYVEPFAGSAAVLFAKEPAEVEAIGDADLEIAEAYRIIKRLGRGQLDRLRRMSWTGDETTFKRLLDESPSDEVRKLHRFLYLTHFSYGKLRGRSFNPGSAGVEARTLDRIEAFAPRLRNVRIYGGDYEKLVRKYDAADTVFFFDPPYAGYNVDVGESDFDEERFFALLKSLKGKFLLTYGVRGKLPGLLKEAGFTIKRIRTPRSISAMRGVGGSSVLTQLVVANYDLVEKADIDLEPWTGQLSLDDRPKPGPAEKAAPTLAERASDAVEAADAATFAKSIPLIKGVDPSDERFVLGIVLEPEVVDAQGDIYSPEEISQAAHRFMEEFGGLGLMHRMRVNGQVKVLESYVAPVDFAVGEVSVRKGTWLLAVRILSDALWEQVKSGELTGFSIGGSARRVPEPDAAAPEPQREAA
;
A
#
# COMPACT_ATOMS: atom_id res chain seq x y z
N MET A 1 10.23 -10.26 32.76
CA MET A 1 9.30 -9.14 33.10
C MET A 1 10.03 -7.81 33.27
N ALA A 2 11.08 -7.71 34.09
CA ALA A 2 11.87 -6.47 34.23
C ALA A 2 12.55 -6.01 32.93
N GLU A 3 13.13 -6.94 32.16
CA GLU A 3 13.72 -6.63 30.83
C GLU A 3 12.66 -6.21 29.81
N LEU A 4 11.46 -6.80 29.86
CA LEU A 4 10.34 -6.42 29.00
C LEU A 4 9.83 -5.01 29.35
N ALA A 5 9.76 -4.67 30.63
CA ALA A 5 9.41 -3.34 31.10
C ALA A 5 10.48 -2.30 30.71
N HIS A 6 11.76 -2.67 30.77
CA HIS A 6 12.86 -1.81 30.34
C HIS A 6 12.88 -1.62 28.81
N ALA A 7 12.61 -2.68 28.04
CA ALA A 7 12.47 -2.60 26.59
C ALA A 7 11.24 -1.78 26.18
N LEU A 8 10.11 -1.90 26.88
CA LEU A 8 8.91 -1.07 26.67
C LEU A 8 9.16 0.39 27.06
N ALA A 9 9.86 0.65 28.16
CA ALA A 9 10.24 2.00 28.56
C ALA A 9 11.18 2.63 27.53
N SER A 10 12.20 1.89 27.07
CA SER A 10 13.14 2.33 26.03
C SER A 10 12.44 2.52 24.68
N ALA A 11 11.50 1.63 24.31
CA ALA A 11 10.69 1.77 23.10
C ALA A 11 9.73 2.95 23.19
N HIS A 12 9.15 3.24 24.36
CA HIS A 12 8.37 4.45 24.61
C HIS A 12 9.23 5.71 24.59
N GLU A 13 10.46 5.66 25.10
CA GLU A 13 11.43 6.75 25.01
C GLU A 13 11.83 7.01 23.56
N VAL A 14 12.08 5.95 22.78
CA VAL A 14 12.33 6.02 21.34
C VAL A 14 11.06 6.49 20.60
N LEU A 15 9.87 6.03 20.93
CA LEU A 15 8.64 6.52 20.29
C LEU A 15 8.33 7.97 20.69
N ALA A 16 8.69 8.41 21.89
CA ALA A 16 8.57 9.80 22.32
C ALA A 16 9.62 10.70 21.64
N LEU A 17 10.84 10.19 21.42
CA LEU A 17 11.96 10.90 20.78
C LEU A 17 11.92 10.87 19.24
N PHE A 18 11.29 9.85 18.65
CA PHE A 18 11.33 9.57 17.20
C PHE A 18 9.94 9.43 16.56
N GLY A 19 8.87 9.13 17.29
CA GLY A 19 7.55 8.79 16.73
C GLY A 19 6.90 9.94 15.94
N ALA A 20 7.11 11.19 16.34
CA ALA A 20 6.64 12.35 15.58
C ALA A 20 7.42 12.58 14.27
N ASP A 21 8.70 12.19 14.22
CA ASP A 21 9.60 12.38 13.09
C ASP A 21 9.56 11.22 12.08
N VAL A 22 9.23 10.00 12.52
CA VAL A 22 8.92 8.84 11.65
C VAL A 22 7.71 9.13 10.75
N LEU A 23 6.80 10.03 11.18
CA LEU A 23 5.65 10.48 10.40
C LEU A 23 5.93 11.75 9.57
N GLN A 24 7.01 12.49 9.84
CA GLN A 24 7.32 13.76 9.20
C GLN A 24 8.45 13.66 8.15
N LYS A 25 8.09 13.20 6.95
CA LYS A 25 8.87 13.39 5.72
C LYS A 25 8.94 14.88 5.30
N THR A 26 9.74 15.70 5.98
CA THR A 26 10.14 17.08 5.58
C THR A 26 11.35 17.53 6.41
N ILE A 27 12.09 18.53 5.92
CA ILE A 27 13.28 19.08 6.58
C ILE A 27 12.89 20.22 7.54
N TRP A 28 12.02 21.12 7.10
CA TRP A 28 11.48 22.23 7.90
C TRP A 28 9.96 22.30 7.80
N GLY A 29 9.32 22.90 8.81
CA GLY A 29 7.89 23.16 8.78
C GLY A 29 7.59 24.46 8.04
N SER A 30 6.43 24.51 7.38
CA SER A 30 5.80 25.73 6.90
C SER A 30 4.47 25.96 7.64
N PRO A 31 3.98 27.22 7.69
CA PRO A 31 2.59 27.48 8.06
C PRO A 31 1.66 26.58 7.25
N MET A 32 0.60 26.06 7.90
CA MET A 32 -0.40 25.18 7.26
C MET A 32 0.13 23.89 6.61
N GLY A 33 1.32 23.41 7.00
CA GLY A 33 1.93 22.21 6.43
C GLY A 33 0.99 21.00 6.36
N LYS A 34 1.02 20.29 5.22
CA LYS A 34 0.06 19.21 4.89
C LYS A 34 0.35 17.87 5.54
N THR A 35 0.86 17.83 6.77
CA THR A 35 1.32 16.59 7.41
C THR A 35 0.25 15.50 7.49
N HIS A 36 -0.96 15.84 7.94
CA HIS A 36 -2.04 14.87 8.08
C HIS A 36 -2.76 14.55 6.74
N LEU A 37 -2.58 15.39 5.72
CA LEU A 37 -3.17 15.19 4.40
C LEU A 37 -2.22 14.54 3.41
N ALA A 38 -0.91 14.54 3.66
CA ALA A 38 0.11 14.15 2.69
C ALA A 38 -0.11 12.75 2.11
N ARG A 39 -0.39 11.73 2.95
CA ARG A 39 -0.64 10.37 2.46
C ARG A 39 -1.89 10.28 1.56
N ARG A 40 -2.93 11.03 1.90
CA ARG A 40 -4.18 11.08 1.13
C ARG A 40 -4.00 11.82 -0.18
N ILE A 41 -3.31 12.97 -0.15
CA ILE A 41 -2.93 13.72 -1.36
C ILE A 41 -2.13 12.81 -2.29
N VAL A 42 -1.06 12.18 -1.81
CA VAL A 42 -0.20 11.30 -2.60
C VAL A 42 -0.95 10.13 -3.22
N ALA A 43 -1.94 9.57 -2.52
CA ALA A 43 -2.76 8.48 -3.04
C ALA A 43 -3.67 8.88 -4.23
N GLU A 44 -3.93 10.17 -4.42
CA GLU A 44 -4.77 10.71 -5.48
C GLU A 44 -3.99 11.44 -6.59
N ILE A 45 -2.65 11.45 -6.49
CA ILE A 45 -1.81 12.00 -7.56
C ILE A 45 -1.91 11.07 -8.79
N PRO A 46 -2.28 11.58 -9.97
CA PRO A 46 -2.36 10.83 -11.21
C PRO A 46 -0.96 10.56 -11.77
N GLU A 47 -0.85 9.63 -12.71
CA GLU A 47 0.39 9.37 -13.44
C GLU A 47 0.95 10.64 -14.09
N HIS A 48 2.24 10.92 -13.89
CA HIS A 48 2.92 12.12 -14.40
C HIS A 48 4.42 11.84 -14.57
N ARG A 49 5.09 12.60 -15.43
CA ARG A 49 6.55 12.57 -15.58
C ARG A 49 7.20 13.78 -14.93
N VAL A 50 6.52 14.92 -14.99
CA VAL A 50 6.97 16.19 -14.40
C VAL A 50 6.11 16.48 -13.18
N TYR A 51 6.75 16.72 -12.03
CA TYR A 51 6.10 17.11 -10.79
C TYR A 51 6.49 18.54 -10.43
N VAL A 52 5.52 19.38 -10.10
CA VAL A 52 5.77 20.79 -9.78
C VAL A 52 5.02 21.19 -8.51
N GLU A 53 5.72 21.77 -7.55
CA GLU A 53 5.14 22.52 -6.40
C GLU A 53 5.48 24.00 -6.53
N PRO A 54 4.61 24.83 -7.14
CA PRO A 54 4.81 26.29 -7.22
C PRO A 54 4.73 27.02 -5.88
N PHE A 55 4.13 26.38 -4.87
CA PHE A 55 3.96 26.88 -3.51
C PHE A 55 4.61 25.90 -2.52
N ALA A 56 5.91 25.69 -2.65
CA ALA A 56 6.59 24.57 -2.02
C ALA A 56 6.48 24.58 -0.49
N GLY A 57 6.64 25.74 0.16
CA GLY A 57 6.65 25.81 1.62
C GLY A 57 7.73 24.90 2.24
N GLY A 58 7.29 23.80 2.86
CA GLY A 58 8.17 22.74 3.40
C GLY A 58 8.40 21.53 2.47
N GLY A 59 7.85 21.53 1.25
CA GLY A 59 7.97 20.45 0.27
C GLY A 59 7.31 19.15 0.72
N LYS A 60 6.24 19.23 1.52
CA LYS A 60 5.73 18.06 2.25
C LYS A 60 5.27 16.94 1.31
N ILE A 61 4.68 17.29 0.16
CA ILE A 61 4.20 16.31 -0.80
C ILE A 61 5.37 15.72 -1.59
N LEU A 62 6.33 16.53 -2.06
CA LEU A 62 7.59 16.11 -2.69
C LEU A 62 8.31 15.02 -1.89
N PHE A 63 8.49 15.24 -0.58
CA PHE A 63 9.17 14.28 0.28
C PHE A 63 8.32 13.04 0.60
N THR A 64 6.98 13.14 0.50
CA THR A 64 6.07 12.02 0.82
C THR A 64 5.81 11.12 -0.39
N LYS A 65 5.71 11.68 -1.59
CA LYS A 65 5.54 10.94 -2.85
C LYS A 65 6.81 10.22 -3.26
N ASP A 66 6.65 9.24 -4.14
CA ASP A 66 7.79 8.66 -4.85
C ASP A 66 8.34 9.64 -5.90
N PRO A 67 9.65 9.64 -6.21
CA PRO A 67 10.25 10.57 -7.17
C PRO A 67 9.69 10.48 -8.59
N SER A 68 9.61 11.62 -9.28
CA SER A 68 9.33 11.71 -10.73
C SER A 68 10.60 11.93 -11.56
N GLU A 69 10.50 11.78 -12.89
CA GLU A 69 11.62 12.04 -13.83
C GLU A 69 12.14 13.47 -13.71
N VAL A 70 11.21 14.43 -13.67
CA VAL A 70 11.51 15.85 -13.45
C VAL A 70 10.70 16.32 -12.26
N GLU A 71 11.36 17.00 -11.31
CA GLU A 71 10.71 17.56 -10.14
C GLU A 71 11.16 18.99 -9.94
N VAL A 72 10.21 19.88 -9.69
CA VAL A 72 10.41 21.30 -9.52
C VAL A 72 9.74 21.72 -8.22
N VAL A 73 10.49 22.45 -7.40
CA VAL A 73 9.93 23.23 -6.30
C VAL A 73 10.18 24.69 -6.56
N ALA A 74 9.16 25.51 -6.33
CA ALA A 74 9.26 26.95 -6.36
C ALA A 74 8.57 27.54 -5.14
N ASP A 75 9.04 28.71 -4.74
CA ASP A 75 8.34 29.53 -3.78
C ASP A 75 8.63 31.00 -4.10
N LEU A 76 7.64 31.86 -3.83
CA LEU A 76 7.80 33.31 -3.95
C LEU A 76 8.66 33.84 -2.79
N ASP A 77 8.70 33.15 -1.65
CA ASP A 77 9.56 33.53 -0.54
C ASP A 77 11.04 33.21 -0.86
N PRO A 78 11.92 34.23 -0.94
CA PRO A 78 13.33 34.04 -1.28
C PRO A 78 14.09 33.19 -0.24
N GLU A 79 13.67 33.20 1.04
CA GLU A 79 14.30 32.39 2.08
C GLU A 79 13.95 30.90 1.94
N ILE A 80 12.74 30.57 1.48
CA ILE A 80 12.34 29.18 1.20
C ILE A 80 13.10 28.66 -0.02
N ALA A 81 13.13 29.42 -1.11
CA ALA A 81 13.89 29.04 -2.30
C ALA A 81 15.39 28.90 -2.00
N PHE A 82 15.95 29.82 -1.21
CA PHE A 82 17.31 29.71 -0.68
C PHE A 82 17.51 28.42 0.12
N ALA A 83 16.63 28.09 1.07
CA ALA A 83 16.76 26.90 1.91
C ALA A 83 16.74 25.59 1.11
N PHE A 84 15.91 25.48 0.07
CA PHE A 84 15.94 24.35 -0.85
C PHE A 84 17.25 24.28 -1.64
N LYS A 85 17.73 25.42 -2.17
CA LYS A 85 18.97 25.50 -2.94
C LYS A 85 20.20 25.15 -2.08
N PHE A 86 20.26 25.69 -0.86
CA PHE A 86 21.31 25.40 0.12
C PHE A 86 21.32 23.90 0.47
N THR A 87 20.17 23.35 0.85
CA THR A 87 20.07 21.93 1.21
C THR A 87 20.41 21.00 0.05
N LYS A 88 20.03 21.35 -1.18
CA LYS A 88 20.38 20.60 -2.40
C LYS A 88 21.90 20.50 -2.60
N GLY A 89 22.64 21.56 -2.26
CA GLY A 89 24.09 21.67 -2.45
C GLY A 89 24.93 21.50 -1.18
N ILE A 90 24.33 21.05 -0.07
CA ILE A 90 25.01 21.02 1.22
C ILE A 90 26.24 20.11 1.21
N THR A 91 27.36 20.63 1.70
CA THR A 91 28.62 19.89 1.84
C THR A 91 28.79 19.31 3.23
N ALA A 92 29.68 18.31 3.38
CA ALA A 92 30.01 17.73 4.69
C ALA A 92 30.54 18.80 5.66
N ALA A 93 31.37 19.73 5.19
CA ALA A 93 31.90 20.83 6.00
C ALA A 93 30.81 21.79 6.49
N GLN A 94 29.83 22.12 5.63
CA GLN A 94 28.67 22.93 6.03
C GLN A 94 27.78 22.20 7.03
N LEU A 95 27.57 20.89 6.84
CA LEU A 95 26.83 20.06 7.78
C LEU A 95 27.52 20.00 9.16
N ASP A 96 28.85 19.87 9.19
CA ASP A 96 29.65 19.94 10.42
C ASP A 96 29.52 21.27 11.14
N ARG A 97 29.50 22.39 10.40
CA ARG A 97 29.23 23.71 10.98
C ARG A 97 27.84 23.77 11.59
N LEU A 98 26.82 23.20 10.95
CA LEU A 98 25.45 23.13 11.49
C LEU A 98 25.35 22.23 12.72
N ARG A 99 26.11 21.13 12.81
CA ARG A 99 26.18 20.26 14.00
C ARG A 99 26.62 21.02 15.24
N ARG A 100 27.50 22.02 15.09
CA ARG A 100 28.02 22.83 16.19
C ARG A 100 27.09 23.98 16.61
N LYS A 101 25.93 24.15 15.95
CA LYS A 101 24.99 25.22 16.28
C LYS A 101 24.08 24.86 17.45
N LYS A 102 23.59 25.87 18.15
CA LYS A 102 22.60 25.72 19.23
C LYS A 102 21.23 25.42 18.63
N TRP A 103 20.79 24.16 18.70
CA TRP A 103 19.48 23.71 18.24
C TRP A 103 18.45 23.52 19.37
N VAL A 104 18.68 24.15 20.51
CA VAL A 104 17.73 24.19 21.64
C VAL A 104 16.90 25.46 21.55
N GLY A 105 15.58 25.33 21.76
CA GLY A 105 14.68 26.47 21.83
C GLY A 105 15.00 27.39 23.02
N ASP A 106 15.26 28.66 22.73
CA ASP A 106 15.69 29.68 23.69
C ASP A 106 15.11 31.03 23.26
N LYS A 107 14.33 31.68 24.13
CA LYS A 107 13.57 32.89 23.77
C LYS A 107 14.47 34.09 23.44
N ASP A 108 15.55 34.28 24.20
CA ASP A 108 16.47 35.40 23.98
C ASP A 108 17.24 35.21 22.69
N HIS A 109 17.69 33.98 22.42
CA HIS A 109 18.34 33.62 21.17
C HIS A 109 17.40 33.73 19.98
N PHE A 110 16.16 33.28 20.12
CA PHE A 110 15.12 33.45 19.10
C PHE A 110 14.93 34.93 18.74
N LYS A 111 14.74 35.79 19.75
CA LYS A 111 14.56 37.23 19.55
C LYS A 111 15.77 37.88 18.88
N ARG A 112 17.00 37.51 19.29
CA ARG A 112 18.22 37.99 18.63
C ARG A 112 18.30 37.59 17.17
N LEU A 113 18.00 36.33 16.84
CA LEU A 113 18.00 35.85 15.44
C LEU A 113 16.89 36.51 14.61
N GLU A 114 15.71 36.71 15.18
CA GLU A 114 14.60 37.38 14.49
C GLU A 114 14.96 38.82 14.13
N GLN A 115 15.58 39.55 15.06
CA GLN A 115 15.98 40.95 14.90
C GLN A 115 17.28 41.15 14.12
N SER A 116 18.06 40.08 13.88
CA SER A 116 19.29 40.19 13.10
C SER A 116 18.99 40.39 11.62
N ALA A 117 19.91 41.07 10.93
CA ALA A 117 19.96 41.03 9.48
C ALA A 117 20.12 39.58 8.98
N VAL A 118 19.72 39.34 7.73
CA VAL A 118 19.97 38.06 7.04
C VAL A 118 21.47 37.93 6.83
N PRO A 119 22.14 36.89 7.35
CA PRO A 119 23.58 36.71 7.17
C PRO A 119 23.98 36.47 5.71
N ASP A 120 25.15 36.95 5.31
CA ASP A 120 25.76 36.65 4.00
C ASP A 120 26.32 35.22 3.92
N ASP A 121 26.77 34.67 5.05
CA ASP A 121 27.24 33.28 5.11
C ASP A 121 26.04 32.32 5.03
N ASP A 122 26.07 31.45 4.02
CA ASP A 122 24.99 30.51 3.72
C ASP A 122 24.64 29.58 4.89
N VAL A 123 25.61 29.16 5.71
CA VAL A 123 25.36 28.30 6.87
C VAL A 123 24.66 29.06 7.98
N GLU A 124 25.08 30.29 8.26
CA GLU A 124 24.42 31.17 9.24
C GLU A 124 23.01 31.56 8.77
N ARG A 125 22.84 31.86 7.48
CA ARG A 125 21.55 32.15 6.87
C ARG A 125 20.60 30.97 6.99
N PHE A 126 21.05 29.76 6.62
CA PHE A 126 20.24 28.56 6.76
C PHE A 126 19.92 28.25 8.23
N TYR A 127 20.89 28.38 9.13
CA TYR A 127 20.69 28.19 10.57
C TYR A 127 19.60 29.14 11.10
N ARG A 128 19.69 30.43 10.78
CA ARG A 128 18.67 31.43 11.14
C ARG A 128 17.30 31.03 10.60
N PHE A 129 17.20 30.72 9.31
CA PHE A 129 15.96 30.29 8.66
C PHE A 129 15.33 29.07 9.36
N ALA A 130 16.11 28.01 9.55
CA ALA A 130 15.62 26.74 10.11
C ALA A 130 15.23 26.91 11.59
N TYR A 131 16.06 27.60 12.37
CA TYR A 131 15.80 27.86 13.79
C TYR A 131 14.49 28.64 13.97
N LEU A 132 14.34 29.77 13.26
CA LEU A 132 13.12 30.58 13.32
C LEU A 132 11.91 29.78 12.82
N SER A 133 12.05 28.99 11.75
CA SER A 133 10.97 28.13 11.24
C SER A 133 10.49 27.12 12.29
N ARG A 134 11.39 26.52 13.07
CA ARG A 134 11.02 25.51 14.07
C ARG A 134 10.41 26.08 15.32
N PHE A 135 10.92 27.21 15.79
CA PHE A 135 10.62 27.71 17.13
C PHE A 135 9.58 28.84 17.16
N SER A 136 9.33 29.52 16.03
CA SER A 136 8.25 30.51 15.93
C SER A 136 6.86 29.89 16.10
N PHE A 137 5.92 30.69 16.61
CA PHE A 137 4.50 30.37 16.60
C PHE A 137 4.03 30.16 15.15
N ASN A 138 3.26 29.09 14.93
CA ASN A 138 2.76 28.67 13.60
C ASN A 138 3.82 28.56 12.49
N LYS A 139 5.12 28.46 12.84
CA LYS A 139 6.23 28.36 11.88
C LYS A 139 6.39 29.59 10.99
N LEU A 140 5.96 30.77 11.47
CA LEU A 140 5.97 32.01 10.70
C LEU A 140 7.34 32.63 10.47
N ARG A 141 8.39 32.10 11.10
CA ARG A 141 9.76 32.66 11.13
C ARG A 141 9.86 34.06 11.76
N ARG A 142 8.78 34.57 12.35
CA ARG A 142 8.66 35.85 13.05
C ARG A 142 7.66 35.75 14.20
N GLY A 143 7.49 36.83 14.95
CA GLY A 143 6.61 36.94 16.10
C GLY A 143 7.25 36.38 17.36
N THR A 144 6.51 35.56 18.10
CA THR A 144 6.98 35.02 19.38
C THR A 144 7.31 33.54 19.29
N MET A 145 8.21 33.10 20.17
CA MET A 145 8.45 31.69 20.45
C MET A 145 7.51 31.22 21.57
N PRO A 146 6.61 30.25 21.32
CA PRO A 146 5.72 29.69 22.33
C PRO A 146 6.46 29.00 23.47
N ASP A 147 5.92 29.04 24.69
CA ASP A 147 6.56 28.43 25.87
C ASP A 147 6.84 26.93 25.70
N LYS A 148 5.94 26.20 25.04
CA LYS A 148 6.12 24.78 24.72
C LYS A 148 7.34 24.44 23.88
N ASN A 149 7.97 25.44 23.25
CA ASN A 149 9.17 25.27 22.45
C ASN A 149 10.46 25.52 23.26
N VAL A 150 10.38 26.11 24.47
CA VAL A 150 11.55 26.44 25.30
C VAL A 150 12.19 25.15 25.80
N GLY A 151 13.52 25.04 25.69
CA GLY A 151 14.28 23.85 26.05
C GLY A 151 14.15 22.68 25.06
N VAL A 152 13.31 22.79 24.03
CA VAL A 152 13.11 21.70 23.07
C VAL A 152 14.30 21.63 22.09
N GLN A 153 14.93 20.47 22.01
CA GLN A 153 15.97 20.17 21.02
C GLN A 153 15.35 19.94 19.63
N ALA A 154 15.89 20.62 18.62
CA ALA A 154 15.55 20.41 17.22
C ALA A 154 16.52 19.44 16.55
N ARG A 155 15.99 18.52 15.73
CA ARG A 155 16.74 17.49 15.01
C ARG A 155 16.99 17.85 13.55
N PHE A 156 17.32 19.11 13.27
CA PHE A 156 17.46 19.60 11.89
C PHE A 156 18.60 18.94 11.13
N VAL A 157 19.73 18.71 11.80
CA VAL A 157 20.89 18.07 11.18
C VAL A 157 20.53 16.66 10.73
N ASP A 158 19.92 15.85 11.60
CA ASP A 158 19.45 14.50 11.27
C ASP A 158 18.50 14.51 10.06
N LYS A 159 17.61 15.50 9.99
CA LYS A 159 16.69 15.67 8.85
C LYS A 159 17.41 16.06 7.57
N LEU A 160 18.42 16.92 7.64
CA LEU A 160 19.26 17.27 6.50
C LEU A 160 20.00 16.05 5.96
N GLU A 161 20.64 15.27 6.82
CA GLU A 161 21.33 14.04 6.42
C GLU A 161 20.41 13.06 5.70
N ARG A 162 19.20 12.90 6.24
CA ARG A 162 18.21 11.96 5.69
C ARG A 162 17.61 12.44 4.37
N TYR A 163 17.28 13.72 4.26
CA TYR A 163 16.43 14.22 3.17
C TYR A 163 17.15 15.11 2.15
N ALA A 164 18.34 15.65 2.43
CA ALA A 164 19.11 16.40 1.44
C ALA A 164 19.45 15.58 0.18
N PRO A 165 19.81 14.28 0.26
CA PRO A 165 20.08 13.48 -0.94
C PRO A 165 18.90 13.44 -1.93
N ARG A 166 17.66 13.49 -1.43
CA ARG A 166 16.42 13.49 -2.22
C ARG A 166 16.28 14.73 -3.11
N LEU A 167 16.91 15.86 -2.75
CA LEU A 167 16.84 17.12 -3.49
C LEU A 167 17.89 17.25 -4.60
N ARG A 168 18.87 16.35 -4.69
CA ARG A 168 19.98 16.45 -5.67
C ARG A 168 19.51 16.60 -7.11
N LYS A 169 18.39 15.99 -7.50
CA LYS A 169 17.81 16.07 -8.85
C LYS A 169 16.66 17.08 -8.99
N VAL A 170 16.21 17.68 -7.89
CA VAL A 170 15.07 18.61 -7.88
C VAL A 170 15.51 19.99 -8.39
N ARG A 171 14.75 20.58 -9.31
CA ARG A 171 14.95 21.96 -9.77
C ARG A 171 14.33 22.91 -8.75
N VAL A 172 15.07 23.94 -8.36
CA VAL A 172 14.60 24.95 -7.40
C VAL A 172 14.43 26.27 -8.14
N ARG A 173 13.30 26.95 -7.91
CA ARG A 173 12.99 28.28 -8.46
C ARG A 173 12.64 29.24 -7.33
N HIS A 174 13.02 30.49 -7.51
CA HIS A 174 12.49 31.63 -6.77
C HIS A 174 11.71 32.46 -7.77
N ALA A 175 10.40 32.26 -7.82
CA ALA A 175 9.54 32.82 -8.85
C ALA A 175 8.07 32.80 -8.39
N ASP A 176 7.27 33.68 -9.00
CA ASP A 176 5.81 33.65 -8.85
C ASP A 176 5.23 32.35 -9.45
N TYR A 177 4.13 31.88 -8.87
CA TYR A 177 3.53 30.60 -9.25
C TYR A 177 3.10 30.55 -10.72
N GLU A 178 2.65 31.67 -11.29
CA GLU A 178 2.20 31.72 -12.69
C GLU A 178 3.35 31.46 -13.64
N GLN A 179 4.50 32.10 -13.40
CA GLN A 179 5.72 31.89 -14.21
C GLN A 179 6.19 30.44 -14.15
N VAL A 180 6.10 29.81 -12.97
CA VAL A 180 6.49 28.41 -12.77
C VAL A 180 5.50 27.47 -13.45
N ILE A 181 4.21 27.76 -13.38
CA ILE A 181 3.20 26.98 -14.10
C ILE A 181 3.46 27.10 -15.60
N ASP A 182 3.64 28.31 -16.13
CA ASP A 182 3.91 28.55 -17.55
C ASP A 182 5.19 27.86 -18.05
N GLU A 183 6.27 27.87 -17.25
CA GLU A 183 7.54 27.21 -17.60
C GLU A 183 7.40 25.68 -17.73
N PHE A 184 6.56 25.05 -16.90
CA PHE A 184 6.52 23.60 -16.74
C PHE A 184 5.20 22.94 -17.18
N ASP A 185 4.20 23.70 -17.58
CA ASP A 185 2.90 23.16 -17.98
C ASP A 185 2.97 22.36 -19.27
N GLY A 186 2.38 21.17 -19.24
CA GLY A 186 2.37 20.22 -20.33
C GLY A 186 1.52 18.99 -19.98
N PRO A 187 1.18 18.16 -20.97
CA PRO A 187 0.26 17.03 -20.79
C PRO A 187 0.76 15.98 -19.78
N ASP A 188 2.07 15.88 -19.57
CA ASP A 188 2.71 14.94 -18.63
C ASP A 188 3.02 15.57 -17.25
N THR A 189 2.57 16.81 -17.02
CA THR A 189 2.87 17.56 -15.79
C THR A 189 1.76 17.40 -14.76
N PHE A 190 2.15 17.14 -13.51
CA PHE A 190 1.28 17.26 -12.35
C PHE A 190 1.73 18.39 -11.44
N PHE A 191 0.79 19.28 -11.13
CA PHE A 191 0.96 20.38 -10.20
C PHE A 191 0.30 20.05 -8.85
N PHE A 192 1.07 20.11 -7.78
CA PHE A 192 0.49 20.23 -6.44
C PHE A 192 0.46 21.71 -6.05
N LEU A 193 -0.75 22.23 -5.88
CA LEU A 193 -0.98 23.66 -5.62
C LEU A 193 -1.49 23.82 -4.19
N ASP A 194 -0.73 24.57 -3.39
CA ASP A 194 -1.09 24.88 -2.00
C ASP A 194 -0.96 26.38 -1.73
N PRO A 195 -1.75 27.21 -2.43
CA PRO A 195 -1.65 28.65 -2.33
C PRO A 195 -2.06 29.17 -0.95
N PRO A 196 -1.80 30.45 -0.66
CA PRO A 196 -2.37 31.16 0.49
C PRO A 196 -3.90 31.10 0.53
N TYR A 197 -4.47 30.79 1.69
CA TYR A 197 -5.94 30.68 1.84
C TYR A 197 -6.55 32.04 2.20
N ALA A 198 -7.56 32.47 1.45
CA ALA A 198 -8.32 33.68 1.75
C ALA A 198 -8.93 33.65 3.15
N GLY A 199 -8.84 34.76 3.88
CA GLY A 199 -9.33 34.89 5.25
C GLY A 199 -8.61 34.02 6.28
N TYR A 200 -7.49 33.42 5.89
CA TYR A 200 -6.53 32.76 6.76
C TYR A 200 -5.19 33.50 6.62
N ASP A 201 -5.15 34.73 7.12
CA ASP A 201 -3.86 35.36 7.39
C ASP A 201 -3.30 34.67 8.62
N ALA A 202 -2.13 34.04 8.45
CA ALA A 202 -1.40 33.52 9.58
C ALA A 202 -1.07 34.63 10.60
N ASP A 203 -1.21 35.92 10.23
CA ASP A 203 -1.38 37.00 11.19
C ASP A 203 -1.95 38.32 10.59
N VAL A 204 -3.24 38.61 10.81
CA VAL A 204 -3.84 39.94 10.53
C VAL A 204 -3.22 41.01 11.46
N ARG A 205 -2.59 40.62 12.58
CA ARG A 205 -2.06 41.55 13.61
C ARG A 205 -0.59 41.92 13.41
N SER A 206 0.15 41.21 12.55
CA SER A 206 1.58 41.52 12.27
C SER A 206 1.87 41.95 10.81
N GLY A 207 0.85 42.32 10.03
CA GLY A 207 1.03 42.80 8.65
C GLY A 207 1.55 41.72 7.70
N ALA A 208 1.26 40.47 8.05
CA ALA A 208 1.95 39.25 7.70
C ALA A 208 1.03 38.32 6.89
N GLY A 209 0.37 38.90 5.89
CA GLY A 209 -0.47 38.22 4.92
C GLY A 209 0.13 38.33 3.53
N HIS A 210 -0.35 37.48 2.61
CA HIS A 210 -0.10 37.66 1.18
C HIS A 210 -1.01 38.80 0.70
N ARG A 211 -0.63 40.04 0.99
CA ARG A 211 -1.44 41.24 0.66
C ARG A 211 -1.75 41.34 -0.84
N ASP A 212 -0.89 40.74 -1.65
CA ASP A 212 -0.98 40.68 -3.11
C ASP A 212 -1.57 39.36 -3.62
N TRP A 213 -2.19 38.55 -2.74
CA TRP A 213 -2.88 37.32 -3.15
C TRP A 213 -4.17 37.68 -3.89
N ASP A 214 -4.21 37.32 -5.16
CA ASP A 214 -5.34 37.55 -6.06
C ASP A 214 -5.98 36.21 -6.46
N GLU A 215 -7.14 35.91 -5.86
CA GLU A 215 -7.91 34.69 -6.17
C GLU A 215 -8.42 34.68 -7.62
N ALA A 216 -8.75 35.84 -8.19
CA ALA A 216 -9.25 35.93 -9.56
C ALA A 216 -8.15 35.60 -10.56
N ARG A 217 -6.95 36.17 -10.38
CA ARG A 217 -5.75 35.82 -11.16
C ARG A 217 -5.42 34.34 -11.04
N PHE A 218 -5.45 33.78 -9.83
CA PHE A 218 -5.18 32.35 -9.64
C PHE A 218 -6.22 31.47 -10.36
N ALA A 219 -7.51 31.84 -10.30
CA ALA A 219 -8.56 31.13 -11.02
C ALA A 219 -8.36 31.16 -12.55
N GLU A 220 -7.90 32.28 -13.11
CA GLU A 220 -7.56 32.38 -14.53
C GLU A 220 -6.40 31.46 -14.91
N VAL A 221 -5.35 31.40 -14.09
CA VAL A 221 -4.21 30.50 -14.32
C VAL A 221 -4.67 29.05 -14.27
N LEU A 222 -5.46 28.64 -13.28
CA LEU A 222 -5.97 27.26 -13.16
C LEU A 222 -6.74 26.82 -14.41
N ARG A 223 -7.50 27.71 -15.05
CA ARG A 223 -8.27 27.40 -16.27
C ARG A 223 -7.40 27.20 -17.50
N LYS A 224 -6.15 27.70 -17.49
CA LYS A 224 -5.19 27.58 -18.59
C LYS A 224 -4.29 26.35 -18.48
N VAL A 225 -4.21 25.71 -17.31
CA VAL A 225 -3.35 24.54 -17.07
C VAL A 225 -3.75 23.38 -17.99
N ARG A 226 -2.81 22.96 -18.85
CA ARG A 226 -2.97 21.80 -19.76
C ARG A 226 -2.63 20.47 -19.08
N GLY A 227 -1.71 20.50 -18.12
CA GLY A 227 -1.39 19.37 -17.27
C GLY A 227 -2.50 19.06 -16.27
N THR A 228 -2.19 18.23 -15.28
CA THR A 228 -3.12 17.90 -14.19
C THR A 228 -2.75 18.67 -12.92
N PHE A 229 -3.73 19.03 -12.11
CA PHE A 229 -3.46 19.65 -10.81
C PHE A 229 -4.34 19.10 -9.69
N LEU A 230 -3.78 19.10 -8.48
CA LEU A 230 -4.53 19.00 -7.23
C LEU A 230 -4.22 20.24 -6.40
N CYS A 231 -5.26 21.03 -6.15
CA CYS A 231 -5.19 22.25 -5.36
C CYS A 231 -5.85 22.03 -4.00
N THR A 232 -5.16 22.39 -2.91
CA THR A 232 -5.75 22.46 -1.57
C THR A 232 -6.12 23.90 -1.22
N TYR A 233 -7.29 24.10 -0.60
CA TYR A 233 -7.77 25.44 -0.25
C TYR A 233 -8.62 25.52 1.03
N GLY A 234 -8.81 26.74 1.53
CA GLY A 234 -9.70 27.07 2.64
C GLY A 234 -11.17 27.22 2.20
N LEU A 235 -12.08 27.33 3.17
CA LEU A 235 -13.53 27.48 2.91
C LEU A 235 -13.98 28.94 2.72
N ARG A 236 -13.11 29.92 2.96
CA ARG A 236 -13.45 31.35 3.05
C ARG A 236 -13.15 32.15 1.78
N GLY A 237 -12.71 31.49 0.70
CA GLY A 237 -12.38 32.14 -0.57
C GLY A 237 -13.56 32.40 -1.47
N ASP A 238 -13.27 32.99 -2.63
CA ASP A 238 -14.23 33.22 -3.71
C ASP A 238 -14.95 31.90 -4.08
N LYS A 239 -16.28 31.99 -4.22
CA LYS A 239 -17.15 30.86 -4.59
C LYS A 239 -16.87 30.36 -6.00
N ASP A 240 -16.40 31.25 -6.89
CA ASP A 240 -16.15 30.96 -8.29
C ASP A 240 -14.72 30.50 -8.58
N LEU A 241 -13.82 30.52 -7.58
CA LEU A 241 -12.41 30.13 -7.69
C LEU A 241 -12.23 28.76 -8.38
N PHE A 242 -13.05 27.79 -7.98
CA PHE A 242 -12.97 26.41 -8.50
C PHE A 242 -14.14 26.03 -9.41
N LYS A 243 -14.89 27.00 -9.94
CA LYS A 243 -15.99 26.75 -10.87
C LYS A 243 -15.48 26.02 -12.12
N GLY A 244 -16.07 24.87 -12.42
CA GLY A 244 -15.68 24.02 -13.56
C GLY A 244 -14.69 22.89 -13.21
N PHE A 245 -14.24 22.79 -11.96
CA PHE A 245 -13.35 21.71 -11.50
C PHE A 245 -14.05 20.71 -10.58
N HIS A 246 -13.42 19.56 -10.34
CA HIS A 246 -13.90 18.58 -9.37
C HIS A 246 -13.52 19.02 -7.95
N VAL A 247 -14.51 19.51 -7.19
CA VAL A 247 -14.29 20.03 -5.83
C VAL A 247 -14.84 19.07 -4.77
N ARG A 248 -14.00 18.72 -3.79
CA ARG A 248 -14.36 17.85 -2.67
C ARG A 248 -13.99 18.49 -1.34
N ARG A 249 -14.75 18.15 -0.29
CA ARG A 249 -14.50 18.60 1.09
C ARG A 249 -13.86 17.48 1.90
N TRP A 250 -12.63 17.68 2.37
CA TRP A 250 -11.90 16.71 3.17
C TRP A 250 -11.88 17.09 4.63
N ARG A 251 -12.59 16.30 5.45
CA ARG A 251 -12.47 16.35 6.91
C ARG A 251 -11.16 15.70 7.35
N HIS A 252 -10.42 16.40 8.19
CA HIS A 252 -9.17 15.91 8.75
C HIS A 252 -8.89 16.59 10.10
N ALA A 253 -8.01 15.98 10.90
CA ALA A 253 -7.57 16.54 12.15
C ALA A 253 -6.54 17.67 11.89
N SER A 254 -6.76 18.87 12.43
CA SER A 254 -5.78 19.96 12.36
C SER A 254 -5.28 20.34 13.75
N GLY A 255 -3.98 20.62 13.83
CA GLY A 255 -3.33 21.18 15.03
C GLY A 255 -3.33 22.71 15.06
N VAL A 256 -4.00 23.37 14.10
CA VAL A 256 -4.12 24.82 14.10
C VAL A 256 -5.19 25.23 15.10
N GLY A 257 -4.83 26.10 16.05
CA GLY A 257 -5.78 26.70 16.99
C GLY A 257 -6.18 25.80 18.17
N THR A 258 -5.51 24.66 18.39
CA THR A 258 -5.71 23.85 19.59
C THR A 258 -5.04 24.51 20.80
N LYS A 259 -5.84 24.76 21.86
CA LYS A 259 -5.31 25.10 23.19
C LYS A 259 -4.63 23.87 23.79
N GLN A 260 -3.63 24.08 24.64
CA GLN A 260 -2.94 23.01 25.36
C GLN A 260 -3.96 22.16 26.15
N GLY A 261 -3.93 20.84 25.99
CA GLY A 261 -4.86 19.90 26.65
C GLY A 261 -6.15 19.58 25.89
N VAL A 262 -6.45 20.24 24.77
CA VAL A 262 -7.60 19.92 23.93
C VAL A 262 -7.11 19.19 22.68
N GLY A 263 -7.66 18.00 22.41
CA GLY A 263 -7.30 17.16 21.27
C GLY A 263 -7.41 17.87 19.90
N LEU A 264 -6.92 17.21 18.84
CA LEU A 264 -6.96 17.76 17.49
C LEU A 264 -8.39 18.15 17.08
N ARG A 265 -8.57 19.36 16.52
CA ARG A 265 -9.88 19.81 16.05
C ARG A 265 -10.19 19.27 14.65
N PRO A 266 -11.43 18.86 14.37
CA PRO A 266 -11.86 18.56 13.02
C PRO A 266 -11.81 19.84 12.18
N SER A 267 -11.10 19.79 11.06
CA SER A 267 -10.97 20.85 10.06
C SER A 267 -11.40 20.33 8.69
N ILE A 268 -11.80 21.26 7.82
CA ILE A 268 -12.22 20.96 6.45
C ILE A 268 -11.28 21.69 5.50
N THR A 269 -10.73 20.96 4.54
CA THR A 269 -9.97 21.51 3.40
C THR A 269 -10.72 21.21 2.12
N LEU A 270 -10.83 22.22 1.25
CA LEU A 270 -11.26 22.01 -0.13
C LEU A 270 -10.12 21.38 -0.93
N VAL A 271 -10.47 20.39 -1.74
CA VAL A 271 -9.56 19.79 -2.71
C VAL A 271 -10.20 19.91 -4.08
N ALA A 272 -9.55 20.66 -4.97
CA ALA A 272 -9.98 20.87 -6.34
C ALA A 272 -9.01 20.18 -7.31
N THR A 273 -9.55 19.47 -8.30
CA THR A 273 -8.78 18.82 -9.37
C THR A 273 -9.40 19.11 -10.74
N ASN A 274 -8.56 19.22 -11.79
CA ASN A 274 -9.02 19.26 -13.19
C ASN A 274 -9.11 17.87 -13.85
N TYR A 275 -8.95 16.82 -13.05
CA TYR A 275 -9.14 15.43 -13.44
C TYR A 275 -10.09 14.74 -12.48
N ASP A 276 -10.72 13.66 -12.95
CA ASP A 276 -11.55 12.79 -12.12
C ASP A 276 -10.64 11.82 -11.34
N PRO A 277 -10.54 11.96 -10.01
CA PRO A 277 -9.65 11.16 -9.17
C PRO A 277 -10.06 9.68 -9.07
N GLU A 278 -11.31 9.33 -9.41
CA GLU A 278 -11.78 7.95 -9.43
C GLU A 278 -11.42 7.24 -10.75
N LYS A 279 -11.32 8.00 -11.85
CA LYS A 279 -10.98 7.50 -13.18
C LYS A 279 -9.51 7.66 -13.54
N ALA A 280 -8.80 8.57 -12.88
CA ALA A 280 -7.40 8.83 -13.17
C ALA A 280 -6.53 7.61 -12.82
N ARG A 281 -5.64 7.25 -13.75
CA ARG A 281 -4.60 6.26 -13.47
C ARG A 281 -3.68 6.82 -12.39
N ARG A 282 -3.66 6.16 -11.24
CA ARG A 282 -2.85 6.57 -10.09
C ARG A 282 -1.37 6.55 -10.45
N PHE A 283 -0.62 7.53 -9.95
CA PHE A 283 0.83 7.59 -10.08
C PHE A 283 1.45 6.30 -9.53
N GLN A 284 1.83 5.42 -10.45
CA GLN A 284 2.77 4.35 -10.21
C GLN A 284 4.06 4.79 -10.89
N VAL A 285 5.13 4.97 -10.10
CA VAL A 285 6.45 5.42 -10.58
C VAL A 285 6.76 4.92 -11.99
N ALA A 286 6.82 5.87 -12.92
CA ALA A 286 7.41 5.73 -14.24
C ALA A 286 8.95 5.81 -14.14
N VAL A 287 9.52 4.89 -13.37
CA VAL A 287 10.79 4.25 -13.70
C VAL A 287 10.49 2.78 -13.42
N SER A 288 10.05 2.08 -14.46
CA SER A 288 9.86 0.65 -14.33
C SER A 288 11.22 0.03 -14.04
N LYS A 289 11.45 -0.57 -12.87
CA LYS A 289 12.72 -1.26 -12.55
C LYS A 289 12.90 -2.57 -13.34
N THR A 290 12.14 -2.71 -14.42
CA THR A 290 12.00 -3.90 -15.23
C THR A 290 11.55 -3.48 -16.62
N ILE A 291 11.92 -4.24 -17.65
CA ILE A 291 11.46 -4.00 -19.03
C ILE A 291 10.00 -4.45 -19.17
N TRP A 292 9.64 -5.60 -18.59
CA TRP A 292 8.27 -6.12 -18.50
C TRP A 292 7.89 -6.46 -17.05
N GLY A 293 6.61 -6.75 -16.81
CA GLY A 293 6.15 -7.28 -15.52
C GLY A 293 6.25 -8.80 -15.50
N SER A 294 6.55 -9.40 -14.35
CA SER A 294 6.44 -10.85 -14.13
C SER A 294 5.45 -11.15 -13.01
N PRO A 295 4.80 -12.34 -13.02
CA PRO A 295 4.09 -12.83 -11.84
C PRO A 295 5.04 -12.83 -10.63
N ALA A 296 4.53 -12.42 -9.47
CA ALA A 296 5.32 -12.30 -8.23
C ALA A 296 6.62 -11.43 -8.32
N GLY A 297 6.72 -10.56 -9.33
CA GLY A 297 7.93 -9.79 -9.60
C GLY A 297 8.36 -8.86 -8.45
N LYS A 298 9.68 -8.77 -8.23
CA LYS A 298 10.28 -8.02 -7.11
C LYS A 298 10.41 -6.52 -7.33
N LYS A 299 9.71 -5.92 -8.30
CA LYS A 299 9.79 -4.49 -8.64
C LYS A 299 9.65 -3.57 -7.41
N ARG A 300 8.72 -3.87 -6.49
CA ARG A 300 8.51 -3.07 -5.26
C ARG A 300 9.63 -3.25 -4.22
N LEU A 301 10.30 -4.40 -4.23
CA LEU A 301 11.36 -4.76 -3.29
C LEU A 301 12.77 -4.54 -3.82
N ALA A 302 12.92 -4.29 -5.13
CA ALA A 302 14.20 -4.34 -5.82
C ALA A 302 15.29 -3.48 -5.17
N ASP A 303 15.02 -2.22 -4.80
CA ASP A 303 16.03 -1.35 -4.17
C ASP A 303 16.42 -1.87 -2.78
N ARG A 304 15.44 -2.38 -2.02
CA ARG A 304 15.67 -2.96 -0.70
C ARG A 304 16.58 -4.18 -0.83
N LEU A 305 16.24 -5.10 -1.73
CA LEU A 305 17.02 -6.32 -1.99
C LEU A 305 18.41 -6.00 -2.53
N ALA A 306 18.52 -5.08 -3.50
CA ALA A 306 19.80 -4.63 -4.05
C ALA A 306 20.71 -4.04 -2.95
N SER A 307 20.14 -3.32 -1.99
CA SER A 307 20.90 -2.72 -0.89
C SER A 307 21.41 -3.70 0.16
N LEU A 308 20.89 -4.94 0.17
CA LEU A 308 21.31 -6.06 1.01
C LEU A 308 22.40 -6.92 0.35
N LEU A 309 22.71 -6.68 -0.92
CA LEU A 309 23.80 -7.36 -1.59
C LEU A 309 25.15 -6.90 -1.00
N PRO A 310 26.08 -7.82 -0.68
CA PRO A 310 27.42 -7.50 -0.23
C PRO A 310 28.23 -6.89 -1.39
N ALA A 311 29.41 -6.33 -1.08
CA ALA A 311 30.37 -5.99 -2.13
C ALA A 311 30.74 -7.24 -2.94
N HIS A 312 30.79 -7.10 -4.27
CA HIS A 312 31.01 -8.19 -5.21
C HIS A 312 31.60 -7.68 -6.52
N LYS A 313 32.29 -8.55 -7.26
CA LYS A 313 32.75 -8.30 -8.64
C LYS A 313 31.88 -8.98 -9.67
N THR A 314 31.33 -10.14 -9.31
CA THR A 314 30.45 -10.93 -10.17
C THR A 314 29.04 -10.97 -9.57
N TYR A 315 28.03 -10.63 -10.37
CA TYR A 315 26.61 -10.74 -10.01
C TYR A 315 25.90 -11.76 -10.90
N VAL A 316 25.15 -12.68 -10.31
CA VAL A 316 24.43 -13.71 -11.04
C VAL A 316 22.98 -13.81 -10.55
N GLU A 317 22.02 -13.77 -11.49
CA GLU A 317 20.58 -13.91 -11.20
C GLU A 317 19.99 -15.08 -12.02
N PRO A 318 20.00 -16.32 -11.48
CA PRO A 318 19.63 -17.53 -12.23
C PRO A 318 18.13 -17.74 -12.46
N PHE A 319 17.30 -16.98 -11.76
CA PHE A 319 15.84 -16.95 -11.89
C PHE A 319 15.41 -15.52 -12.24
N ALA A 320 15.83 -15.06 -13.41
CA ALA A 320 15.78 -13.64 -13.76
C ALA A 320 14.36 -13.11 -13.78
N GLY A 321 13.42 -13.79 -14.42
CA GLY A 321 12.08 -13.27 -14.68
C GLY A 321 12.14 -11.88 -15.31
N SER A 322 11.81 -10.85 -14.54
CA SER A 322 11.87 -9.43 -14.95
C SER A 322 13.18 -8.71 -14.62
N ALA A 323 14.15 -9.40 -14.02
CA ALA A 323 15.50 -8.96 -13.62
C ALA A 323 15.48 -7.68 -12.77
N ALA A 324 14.48 -7.56 -11.88
CA ALA A 324 14.22 -6.33 -11.15
C ALA A 324 15.41 -5.92 -10.27
N VAL A 325 16.11 -6.89 -9.68
CA VAL A 325 17.27 -6.62 -8.82
C VAL A 325 18.49 -6.22 -9.65
N LEU A 326 18.77 -6.89 -10.78
CA LEU A 326 19.81 -6.47 -11.74
C LEU A 326 19.70 -4.99 -12.13
N PHE A 327 18.47 -4.53 -12.43
CA PHE A 327 18.24 -3.14 -12.86
C PHE A 327 18.23 -2.13 -11.70
N ALA A 328 18.05 -2.58 -10.46
CA ALA A 328 18.07 -1.72 -9.28
C ALA A 328 19.47 -1.58 -8.64
N LYS A 329 20.36 -2.57 -8.85
CA LYS A 329 21.73 -2.55 -8.34
C LYS A 329 22.68 -1.73 -9.23
N GLU A 330 23.77 -1.25 -8.65
CA GLU A 330 24.89 -0.69 -9.40
C GLU A 330 25.57 -1.76 -10.28
N PRO A 331 26.01 -1.46 -11.51
CA PRO A 331 26.68 -2.43 -12.37
C PRO A 331 27.92 -3.08 -11.70
N ALA A 332 28.07 -4.39 -11.87
CA ALA A 332 29.29 -5.13 -11.49
C ALA A 332 30.18 -5.41 -12.71
N GLU A 333 31.44 -5.81 -12.47
CA GLU A 333 32.41 -6.13 -13.53
C GLU A 333 31.91 -7.26 -14.43
N VAL A 334 31.33 -8.29 -13.81
CA VAL A 334 30.75 -9.45 -14.50
C VAL A 334 29.31 -9.62 -14.05
N GLU A 335 28.39 -9.67 -15.01
CA GLU A 335 26.99 -9.91 -14.72
C GLU A 335 26.40 -10.99 -15.62
N ALA A 336 25.64 -11.89 -15.03
CA ALA A 336 24.95 -12.96 -15.74
C ALA A 336 23.52 -13.14 -15.23
N ILE A 337 22.59 -13.34 -16.15
CA ILE A 337 21.21 -13.70 -15.83
C ILE A 337 20.84 -14.99 -16.53
N GLY A 338 19.97 -15.79 -15.91
CA GLY A 338 19.42 -17.02 -16.45
C GLY A 338 17.94 -17.12 -16.18
N ASP A 339 17.24 -17.89 -17.01
CA ASP A 339 15.86 -18.29 -16.76
C ASP A 339 15.59 -19.66 -17.38
N ALA A 340 14.75 -20.47 -16.73
CA ALA A 340 14.30 -21.74 -17.28
C ALA A 340 13.35 -21.54 -18.46
N ASP A 341 12.57 -20.45 -18.47
CA ASP A 341 11.76 -20.05 -19.61
C ASP A 341 12.67 -19.52 -20.74
N LEU A 342 12.79 -20.32 -21.80
CA LEU A 342 13.63 -19.99 -22.95
C LEU A 342 13.15 -18.73 -23.69
N GLU A 343 11.86 -18.38 -23.65
CA GLU A 343 11.37 -17.14 -24.26
C GLU A 343 11.80 -15.90 -23.45
N ILE A 344 11.93 -16.01 -22.12
CA ILE A 344 12.51 -14.94 -21.28
C ILE A 344 13.98 -14.71 -21.68
N ALA A 345 14.76 -15.79 -21.76
CA ALA A 345 16.16 -15.72 -22.16
C ALA A 345 16.31 -15.18 -23.60
N GLU A 346 15.47 -15.63 -24.55
CA GLU A 346 15.46 -15.14 -25.93
C GLU A 346 15.10 -13.65 -25.99
N ALA A 347 14.08 -13.20 -25.26
CA ALA A 347 13.67 -11.80 -25.22
C ALA A 347 14.81 -10.87 -24.75
N TYR A 348 15.51 -11.22 -23.66
CA TYR A 348 16.68 -10.46 -23.21
C TYR A 348 17.79 -10.45 -24.26
N ARG A 349 18.05 -11.57 -24.96
CA ARG A 349 19.08 -11.64 -26.01
C ARG A 349 18.74 -10.79 -27.23
N ILE A 350 17.46 -10.71 -27.59
CA ILE A 350 17.00 -9.82 -28.67
C ILE A 350 17.17 -8.37 -28.21
N ILE A 351 16.68 -8.01 -27.02
CA ILE A 351 16.78 -6.64 -26.50
C ILE A 351 18.24 -6.16 -26.42
N LYS A 352 19.15 -7.02 -25.93
CA LYS A 352 20.58 -6.74 -25.85
C LYS A 352 21.19 -6.32 -27.21
N ARG A 353 20.67 -6.86 -28.31
CA ARG A 353 21.18 -6.67 -29.68
C ARG A 353 20.32 -5.73 -30.53
N LEU A 354 19.27 -5.11 -29.95
CA LEU A 354 18.37 -4.24 -30.70
C LEU A 354 19.11 -3.10 -31.38
N GLY A 355 19.08 -3.10 -32.72
CA GLY A 355 19.51 -1.97 -33.54
C GLY A 355 18.41 -0.92 -33.70
N ARG A 356 18.80 0.29 -34.15
CA ARG A 356 17.86 1.40 -34.41
C ARG A 356 16.72 0.99 -35.35
N GLY A 357 17.04 0.29 -36.45
CA GLY A 357 16.02 -0.15 -37.40
C GLY A 357 15.02 -1.17 -36.82
N GLN A 358 15.47 -2.07 -35.94
CA GLN A 358 14.59 -3.01 -35.24
C GLN A 358 13.70 -2.29 -34.22
N LEU A 359 14.25 -1.30 -33.51
CA LEU A 359 13.49 -0.46 -32.58
C LEU A 359 12.42 0.36 -33.33
N ASP A 360 12.76 0.95 -34.47
CA ASP A 360 11.80 1.69 -35.29
C ASP A 360 10.71 0.77 -35.87
N ARG A 361 11.02 -0.50 -36.17
CA ARG A 361 10.01 -1.51 -36.51
C ARG A 361 9.09 -1.80 -35.33
N LEU A 362 9.63 -1.98 -34.12
CA LEU A 362 8.82 -2.17 -32.90
C LEU A 362 7.90 -0.96 -32.62
N ARG A 363 8.40 0.27 -32.82
CA ARG A 363 7.60 1.51 -32.66
C ARG A 363 6.39 1.58 -33.57
N ARG A 364 6.46 0.97 -34.76
CA ARG A 364 5.34 0.93 -35.73
C ARG A 364 4.34 -0.20 -35.46
N MET A 365 4.60 -1.08 -34.50
CA MET A 365 3.68 -2.16 -34.12
C MET A 365 2.63 -1.65 -33.13
N SER A 366 1.49 -2.35 -33.03
CA SER A 366 0.46 -2.00 -32.05
C SER A 366 0.91 -2.33 -30.63
N TRP A 367 0.84 -1.33 -29.75
CA TRP A 367 1.07 -1.45 -28.31
C TRP A 367 -0.18 -1.06 -27.51
N THR A 368 -1.34 -1.03 -28.15
CA THR A 368 -2.63 -0.80 -27.48
C THR A 368 -3.29 -2.14 -27.20
N GLY A 369 -3.77 -2.33 -25.98
CA GLY A 369 -4.41 -3.57 -25.57
C GLY A 369 -5.70 -3.83 -26.32
N ASP A 370 -5.72 -4.90 -27.09
CA ASP A 370 -6.85 -5.39 -27.88
C ASP A 370 -6.92 -6.92 -27.77
N GLU A 371 -8.10 -7.45 -27.45
CA GLU A 371 -8.31 -8.89 -27.21
C GLU A 371 -8.16 -9.71 -28.49
N THR A 372 -8.59 -9.17 -29.64
CA THR A 372 -8.45 -9.84 -30.94
C THR A 372 -6.98 -9.97 -31.31
N THR A 373 -6.21 -8.89 -31.16
CA THR A 373 -4.75 -8.89 -31.34
C THR A 373 -4.07 -9.83 -30.36
N PHE A 374 -4.51 -9.89 -29.10
CA PHE A 374 -3.97 -10.81 -28.11
C PHE A 374 -4.16 -12.28 -28.54
N LYS A 375 -5.37 -12.67 -28.94
CA LYS A 375 -5.66 -14.03 -29.41
C LYS A 375 -4.84 -14.39 -30.65
N ARG A 376 -4.78 -13.49 -31.64
CA ARG A 376 -3.94 -13.67 -32.83
C ARG A 376 -2.47 -13.90 -32.46
N LEU A 377 -1.92 -13.10 -31.55
CA LEU A 377 -0.53 -13.24 -31.10
C LEU A 377 -0.30 -14.51 -30.28
N LEU A 378 -1.32 -15.03 -29.59
CA LEU A 378 -1.23 -16.29 -28.85
C LEU A 378 -0.93 -17.45 -29.81
N ASP A 379 -1.65 -17.49 -30.93
CA ASP A 379 -1.55 -18.53 -31.96
C ASP A 379 -0.37 -18.31 -32.92
N GLU A 380 0.18 -17.10 -32.98
CA GLU A 380 1.31 -16.78 -33.87
C GLU A 380 2.61 -17.44 -33.37
N SER A 381 3.40 -18.02 -34.29
CA SER A 381 4.75 -18.52 -34.03
C SER A 381 5.76 -17.85 -34.97
N PRO A 382 6.12 -16.58 -34.71
CA PRO A 382 6.94 -15.81 -35.63
C PRO A 382 8.40 -16.30 -35.65
N SER A 383 9.02 -16.31 -36.83
CA SER A 383 10.45 -16.60 -37.00
C SER A 383 11.35 -15.36 -36.87
N ASP A 384 10.82 -14.17 -37.19
CA ASP A 384 11.52 -12.87 -37.11
C ASP A 384 11.68 -12.41 -35.66
N GLU A 385 12.92 -12.08 -35.24
CA GLU A 385 13.24 -11.67 -33.86
C GLU A 385 12.40 -10.48 -33.38
N VAL A 386 12.13 -9.50 -34.25
CA VAL A 386 11.35 -8.31 -33.88
C VAL A 386 9.90 -8.70 -33.55
N ARG A 387 9.28 -9.55 -34.38
CA ARG A 387 7.93 -10.09 -34.10
C ARG A 387 7.91 -11.02 -32.90
N LYS A 388 8.92 -11.87 -32.70
CA LYS A 388 9.04 -12.70 -31.48
C LYS A 388 9.04 -11.84 -30.23
N LEU A 389 9.86 -10.78 -30.21
CA LEU A 389 9.95 -9.86 -29.09
C LEU A 389 8.64 -9.09 -28.89
N HIS A 390 8.02 -8.60 -29.96
CA HIS A 390 6.70 -7.94 -29.88
C HIS A 390 5.64 -8.86 -29.30
N ARG A 391 5.50 -10.08 -29.82
CA ARG A 391 4.59 -11.11 -29.31
C ARG A 391 4.83 -11.36 -27.81
N PHE A 392 6.06 -11.67 -27.43
CA PHE A 392 6.44 -11.94 -26.04
C PHE A 392 6.03 -10.79 -25.11
N LEU A 393 6.42 -9.56 -25.46
CA LEU A 393 6.17 -8.38 -24.64
C LEU A 393 4.69 -7.99 -24.59
N TYR A 394 3.98 -8.10 -25.71
CA TYR A 394 2.55 -7.81 -25.79
C TYR A 394 1.77 -8.79 -24.92
N LEU A 395 2.00 -10.10 -25.08
CA LEU A 395 1.34 -11.12 -24.28
C LEU A 395 1.65 -10.92 -22.78
N THR A 396 2.92 -10.68 -22.43
CA THR A 396 3.31 -10.40 -21.03
C THR A 396 2.59 -9.19 -20.45
N HIS A 397 2.49 -8.10 -21.22
CA HIS A 397 1.89 -6.86 -20.74
C HIS A 397 0.38 -6.99 -20.58
N PHE A 398 -0.30 -7.60 -21.54
CA PHE A 398 -1.76 -7.62 -21.63
C PHE A 398 -2.40 -8.88 -21.04
N SER A 399 -1.62 -9.85 -20.57
CA SER A 399 -2.15 -11.01 -19.83
C SER A 399 -2.67 -10.65 -18.44
N TYR A 400 -3.76 -11.30 -18.02
CA TYR A 400 -4.28 -11.24 -16.65
C TYR A 400 -3.21 -11.71 -15.65
N GLY A 401 -2.99 -10.95 -14.58
CA GLY A 401 -1.95 -11.24 -13.59
C GLY A 401 -0.51 -11.26 -14.13
N LYS A 402 -0.28 -10.81 -15.38
CA LYS A 402 1.00 -10.97 -16.12
C LYS A 402 1.38 -12.43 -16.40
N LEU A 403 0.40 -13.34 -16.35
CA LEU A 403 0.58 -14.74 -16.71
C LEU A 403 0.55 -14.88 -18.25
N ARG A 404 1.72 -14.68 -18.85
CA ARG A 404 1.96 -14.76 -20.30
C ARG A 404 1.39 -16.07 -20.86
N GLY A 405 0.63 -15.98 -21.95
CA GLY A 405 0.07 -17.16 -22.64
C GLY A 405 -1.22 -17.73 -22.05
N ARG A 406 -1.80 -17.11 -21.01
CA ARG A 406 -3.12 -17.47 -20.47
C ARG A 406 -4.23 -16.63 -21.11
N SER A 407 -4.90 -15.79 -20.33
CA SER A 407 -6.02 -14.94 -20.78
C SER A 407 -5.65 -13.47 -20.90
N PHE A 408 -6.34 -12.77 -21.80
CA PHE A 408 -6.28 -11.30 -21.90
C PHE A 408 -6.85 -10.65 -20.63
N ASN A 409 -6.28 -9.51 -20.22
CA ASN A 409 -6.78 -8.70 -19.12
C ASN A 409 -7.78 -7.65 -19.64
N PRO A 410 -9.09 -7.76 -19.33
CA PRO A 410 -10.10 -6.80 -19.81
C PRO A 410 -9.82 -5.36 -19.35
N GLY A 411 -9.22 -5.17 -18.18
CA GLY A 411 -8.84 -3.85 -17.67
C GLY A 411 -7.70 -3.18 -18.44
N SER A 412 -7.12 -3.85 -19.43
CA SER A 412 -6.10 -3.30 -20.32
C SER A 412 -6.59 -3.09 -21.76
N ALA A 413 -7.88 -3.28 -22.04
CA ALA A 413 -8.47 -2.94 -23.33
C ALA A 413 -8.36 -1.43 -23.60
N GLY A 414 -7.95 -1.05 -24.81
CA GLY A 414 -7.72 0.34 -25.22
C GLY A 414 -6.53 1.02 -24.53
N VAL A 415 -5.74 0.28 -23.74
CA VAL A 415 -4.62 0.84 -22.99
C VAL A 415 -3.33 0.73 -23.77
N GLU A 416 -2.69 1.86 -24.06
CA GLU A 416 -1.34 1.87 -24.62
C GLU A 416 -0.28 1.50 -23.58
N ALA A 417 0.63 0.59 -23.96
CA ALA A 417 1.70 0.09 -23.12
C ALA A 417 2.98 0.91 -23.28
N ARG A 418 3.55 1.37 -22.16
CA ARG A 418 4.88 2.02 -22.09
C ARG A 418 6.05 1.05 -22.22
N THR A 419 5.89 -0.06 -22.94
CA THR A 419 6.90 -1.12 -23.01
C THR A 419 8.12 -0.66 -23.80
N LEU A 420 7.93 0.13 -24.86
CA LEU A 420 9.03 0.65 -25.68
C LEU A 420 9.91 1.62 -24.91
N ASP A 421 9.33 2.55 -24.16
CA ASP A 421 10.07 3.49 -23.31
C ASP A 421 11.03 2.75 -22.36
N ARG A 422 10.57 1.61 -21.82
CA ARG A 422 11.37 0.76 -20.93
C ARG A 422 12.49 0.05 -21.68
N ILE A 423 12.22 -0.46 -22.88
CA ILE A 423 13.28 -1.05 -23.72
C ILE A 423 14.37 0.00 -23.97
N GLU A 424 14.00 1.22 -24.36
CA GLU A 424 14.98 2.27 -24.64
C GLU A 424 15.80 2.65 -23.40
N ALA A 425 15.16 2.71 -22.23
CA ALA A 425 15.83 3.01 -20.97
C ALA A 425 16.79 1.91 -20.49
N PHE A 426 16.43 0.62 -20.67
CA PHE A 426 17.14 -0.50 -20.04
C PHE A 426 17.95 -1.37 -21.01
N ALA A 427 17.72 -1.31 -22.33
CA ALA A 427 18.53 -2.03 -23.31
C ALA A 427 20.03 -1.69 -23.22
N PRO A 428 20.46 -0.43 -22.99
CA PRO A 428 21.88 -0.12 -22.81
C PRO A 428 22.51 -0.88 -21.65
N ARG A 429 21.77 -1.06 -20.54
CA ARG A 429 22.23 -1.77 -19.34
C ARG A 429 22.52 -3.26 -19.61
N LEU A 430 21.81 -3.88 -20.56
CA LEU A 430 21.96 -5.29 -20.94
C LEU A 430 23.16 -5.58 -21.84
N ARG A 431 23.78 -4.56 -22.45
CA ARG A 431 24.92 -4.73 -23.38
C ARG A 431 26.08 -5.51 -22.76
N ASN A 432 26.29 -5.38 -21.46
CA ASN A 432 27.38 -6.07 -20.74
C ASN A 432 26.92 -7.30 -19.94
N VAL A 433 25.63 -7.64 -19.97
CA VAL A 433 25.06 -8.75 -19.21
C VAL A 433 25.08 -10.04 -20.03
N ARG A 434 25.58 -11.14 -19.47
CA ARG A 434 25.58 -12.47 -20.11
C ARG A 434 24.25 -13.17 -19.87
N ILE A 435 23.60 -13.70 -20.91
CA ILE A 435 22.23 -14.22 -20.82
C ILE A 435 22.18 -15.72 -21.15
N TYR A 436 21.71 -16.50 -20.19
CA TYR A 436 21.59 -17.95 -20.25
C TYR A 436 20.12 -18.37 -20.26
N GLY A 437 19.84 -19.55 -20.81
CA GLY A 437 18.51 -20.16 -20.78
C GLY A 437 18.63 -21.62 -20.37
N GLY A 438 17.63 -22.12 -19.68
CA GLY A 438 17.57 -23.48 -19.15
C GLY A 438 17.86 -23.54 -17.65
N ASP A 439 18.24 -24.73 -17.18
CA ASP A 439 18.39 -25.03 -15.76
C ASP A 439 19.40 -24.11 -15.03
N TYR A 440 18.99 -23.64 -13.85
CA TYR A 440 19.72 -22.66 -13.04
C TYR A 440 21.09 -23.19 -12.57
N GLU A 441 21.24 -24.50 -12.35
CA GLU A 441 22.41 -25.07 -11.67
C GLU A 441 23.65 -24.94 -12.54
N LYS A 442 23.52 -25.17 -13.85
CA LYS A 442 24.62 -24.99 -14.81
C LYS A 442 25.17 -23.57 -14.77
N LEU A 443 24.28 -22.58 -14.68
CA LEU A 443 24.66 -21.17 -14.58
C LEU A 443 25.35 -20.89 -13.24
N VAL A 444 24.79 -21.37 -12.14
CA VAL A 444 25.35 -21.15 -10.80
C VAL A 444 26.76 -21.75 -10.70
N ARG A 445 26.93 -23.02 -11.08
CA ARG A 445 28.22 -23.73 -11.05
C ARG A 445 29.29 -23.04 -11.89
N LYS A 446 28.90 -22.42 -13.02
CA LYS A 446 29.82 -21.70 -13.91
C LYS A 446 30.46 -20.48 -13.26
N TYR A 447 29.75 -19.79 -12.36
CA TYR A 447 30.21 -18.53 -11.76
C TYR A 447 30.47 -18.65 -10.25
N ASP A 448 30.36 -19.83 -9.66
CA ASP A 448 30.56 -20.02 -8.22
C ASP A 448 32.03 -19.79 -7.80
N ALA A 449 32.27 -18.61 -7.23
CA ALA A 449 33.56 -18.12 -6.78
C ALA A 449 33.38 -17.18 -5.58
N ALA A 450 34.44 -16.96 -4.81
CA ALA A 450 34.38 -16.19 -3.57
C ALA A 450 33.97 -14.71 -3.76
N ASP A 451 34.21 -14.15 -4.95
CA ASP A 451 33.85 -12.77 -5.33
C ASP A 451 32.53 -12.65 -6.10
N THR A 452 31.77 -13.74 -6.19
CA THR A 452 30.44 -13.80 -6.79
C THR A 452 29.36 -13.61 -5.72
N VAL A 453 28.36 -12.80 -6.06
CA VAL A 453 27.06 -12.79 -5.38
C VAL A 453 25.97 -13.33 -6.30
N PHE A 454 25.14 -14.21 -5.75
CA PHE A 454 23.93 -14.72 -6.40
C PHE A 454 22.69 -14.04 -5.82
N PHE A 455 21.77 -13.59 -6.68
CA PHE A 455 20.39 -13.30 -6.27
C PHE A 455 19.48 -14.43 -6.75
N PHE A 456 18.81 -15.08 -5.81
CA PHE A 456 17.91 -16.20 -6.07
C PHE A 456 16.46 -15.79 -5.78
N ASP A 457 15.58 -15.99 -6.75
CA ASP A 457 14.13 -15.83 -6.60
C ASP A 457 13.40 -16.96 -7.33
N PRO A 458 13.56 -18.22 -6.89
CA PRO A 458 12.95 -19.37 -7.55
C PRO A 458 11.41 -19.36 -7.40
N PRO A 459 10.68 -20.21 -8.15
CA PRO A 459 9.24 -20.40 -7.96
C PRO A 459 8.90 -20.81 -6.52
N TYR A 460 7.89 -20.19 -5.89
CA TYR A 460 7.53 -20.46 -4.49
C TYR A 460 6.50 -21.58 -4.40
N ALA A 461 6.84 -22.70 -3.76
CA ALA A 461 5.89 -23.80 -3.60
C ALA A 461 4.62 -23.41 -2.81
N GLY A 462 3.47 -23.91 -3.26
CA GLY A 462 2.20 -23.84 -2.54
C GLY A 462 1.49 -22.50 -2.63
N TYR A 463 1.79 -21.69 -3.66
CA TYR A 463 1.09 -20.43 -3.94
C TYR A 463 0.20 -20.51 -5.20
N ASN A 464 0.27 -21.62 -5.96
CA ASN A 464 -0.61 -21.95 -7.09
C ASN A 464 -0.68 -20.83 -8.13
N VAL A 465 0.46 -20.19 -8.44
CA VAL A 465 0.54 -19.15 -9.47
C VAL A 465 0.97 -19.70 -10.84
N ASP A 466 1.07 -21.02 -11.01
CA ASP A 466 1.40 -21.72 -12.27
C ASP A 466 2.67 -21.19 -12.96
N VAL A 467 3.72 -20.90 -12.20
CA VAL A 467 5.03 -20.43 -12.71
C VAL A 467 6.12 -21.49 -12.61
N GLY A 468 5.75 -22.77 -12.73
CA GLY A 468 6.70 -23.90 -12.61
C GLY A 468 6.97 -24.35 -11.18
N GLU A 469 6.07 -24.08 -10.24
CA GLU A 469 6.17 -24.54 -8.84
C GLU A 469 6.28 -26.07 -8.74
N SER A 470 5.60 -26.82 -9.61
CA SER A 470 5.59 -28.29 -9.63
C SER A 470 6.91 -28.90 -10.07
N ASP A 471 7.69 -28.17 -10.87
CA ASP A 471 8.89 -28.69 -11.53
C ASP A 471 10.16 -28.26 -10.79
N PHE A 472 10.02 -27.43 -9.74
CA PHE A 472 11.13 -26.92 -8.96
C PHE A 472 11.48 -27.86 -7.80
N ASP A 473 12.65 -28.48 -7.89
CA ASP A 473 13.19 -29.36 -6.85
C ASP A 473 13.84 -28.56 -5.71
N GLU A 474 13.08 -28.36 -4.63
CA GLU A 474 13.50 -27.63 -3.43
C GLU A 474 14.70 -28.27 -2.69
N GLU A 475 14.81 -29.60 -2.70
CA GLU A 475 15.87 -30.34 -2.01
C GLU A 475 17.19 -30.24 -2.77
N ARG A 476 17.14 -30.39 -4.10
CA ARG A 476 18.29 -30.18 -4.99
C ARG A 476 18.79 -28.74 -4.92
N PHE A 477 17.88 -27.76 -4.89
CA PHE A 477 18.26 -26.36 -4.73
C PHE A 477 18.93 -26.09 -3.38
N PHE A 478 18.40 -26.66 -2.30
CA PHE A 478 19.01 -26.57 -0.98
C PHE A 478 20.41 -27.17 -0.92
N ALA A 479 20.62 -28.34 -1.54
CA ALA A 479 21.93 -28.96 -1.65
C ALA A 479 22.93 -28.07 -2.40
N LEU A 480 22.47 -27.38 -3.45
CA LEU A 480 23.29 -26.38 -4.16
C LEU A 480 23.69 -25.23 -3.23
N LEU A 481 22.75 -24.61 -2.51
CA LEU A 481 23.00 -23.48 -1.60
C LEU A 481 24.08 -23.79 -0.56
N LYS A 482 24.06 -25.01 0.01
CA LYS A 482 25.07 -25.46 0.99
C LYS A 482 26.47 -25.62 0.40
N SER A 483 26.58 -25.82 -0.91
CA SER A 483 27.85 -26.08 -1.59
C SER A 483 28.50 -24.83 -2.19
N LEU A 484 27.85 -23.66 -2.12
CA LEU A 484 28.33 -22.44 -2.77
C LEU A 484 29.56 -21.86 -2.08
N LYS A 485 30.54 -21.46 -2.89
CA LYS A 485 31.69 -20.64 -2.46
C LYS A 485 31.32 -19.17 -2.43
N GLY A 486 30.47 -18.74 -3.35
CA GLY A 486 29.97 -17.36 -3.46
C GLY A 486 28.94 -17.02 -2.40
N LYS A 487 28.68 -15.72 -2.26
CA LYS A 487 27.62 -15.20 -1.39
C LYS A 487 26.27 -15.30 -2.10
N PHE A 488 25.19 -15.48 -1.37
CA PHE A 488 23.85 -15.43 -1.96
C PHE A 488 22.85 -14.65 -1.13
N LEU A 489 21.90 -14.02 -1.84
CA LEU A 489 20.68 -13.48 -1.28
C LEU A 489 19.50 -14.19 -1.94
N LEU A 490 18.68 -14.88 -1.15
CA LEU A 490 17.53 -15.64 -1.61
C LEU A 490 16.24 -14.99 -1.10
N THR A 491 15.26 -14.84 -1.97
CA THR A 491 13.87 -14.59 -1.57
C THR A 491 13.01 -15.82 -1.80
N TYR A 492 12.24 -16.23 -0.79
CA TYR A 492 11.35 -17.38 -0.89
C TYR A 492 10.03 -17.20 -0.12
N GLY A 493 9.05 -18.05 -0.39
CA GLY A 493 7.81 -18.13 0.40
C GLY A 493 8.04 -18.77 1.78
N VAL A 494 6.97 -18.82 2.59
CA VAL A 494 6.97 -19.51 3.90
C VAL A 494 6.32 -20.91 3.82
N ARG A 495 6.04 -21.39 2.61
CA ARG A 495 5.44 -22.69 2.29
C ARG A 495 6.45 -23.56 1.54
N GLY A 496 6.14 -24.86 1.39
CA GLY A 496 7.02 -25.84 0.78
C GLY A 496 7.99 -26.48 1.77
N LYS A 497 8.91 -27.32 1.26
CA LYS A 497 9.94 -28.00 2.05
C LYS A 497 11.11 -27.08 2.37
N LEU A 498 11.44 -26.14 1.47
CA LEU A 498 12.66 -25.32 1.57
C LEU A 498 12.75 -24.48 2.86
N PRO A 499 11.68 -23.83 3.37
CA PRO A 499 11.75 -23.09 4.64
C PRO A 499 12.21 -23.95 5.83
N GLY A 500 11.78 -25.21 5.88
CA GLY A 500 12.21 -26.16 6.92
C GLY A 500 13.70 -26.50 6.80
N LEU A 501 14.16 -26.81 5.58
CA LEU A 501 15.56 -27.13 5.30
C LEU A 501 16.50 -25.95 5.64
N LEU A 502 16.11 -24.72 5.29
CA LEU A 502 16.90 -23.52 5.52
C LEU A 502 17.11 -23.23 7.00
N LYS A 503 16.10 -23.51 7.84
CA LYS A 503 16.14 -23.24 9.29
C LYS A 503 17.33 -23.91 9.98
N GLU A 504 17.70 -25.11 9.52
CA GLU A 504 18.76 -25.93 10.14
C GLU A 504 20.13 -25.72 9.48
N ALA A 505 20.22 -24.85 8.47
CA ALA A 505 21.40 -24.73 7.61
C ALA A 505 22.45 -23.72 8.10
N GLY A 506 22.19 -23.01 9.20
CA GLY A 506 23.09 -21.98 9.73
C GLY A 506 23.15 -20.69 8.88
N PHE A 507 22.18 -20.47 7.99
CA PHE A 507 22.05 -19.23 7.22
C PHE A 507 21.40 -18.11 8.05
N THR A 508 21.68 -16.85 7.68
CA THR A 508 20.97 -15.69 8.20
C THR A 508 19.60 -15.62 7.54
N ILE A 509 18.53 -15.81 8.32
CA ILE A 509 17.14 -15.79 7.83
C ILE A 509 16.37 -14.65 8.48
N LYS A 510 15.80 -13.79 7.64
CA LYS A 510 14.88 -12.72 8.01
C LYS A 510 13.57 -12.90 7.25
N ARG A 511 12.51 -12.25 7.71
CA ARG A 511 11.24 -12.14 6.98
C ARG A 511 10.97 -10.70 6.57
N ILE A 512 10.34 -10.54 5.43
CA ILE A 512 9.83 -9.26 4.91
C ILE A 512 8.34 -9.40 4.62
N ARG A 513 7.56 -8.42 5.10
CA ARG A 513 6.11 -8.35 4.89
C ARG A 513 5.80 -7.31 3.83
N THR A 514 5.15 -7.73 2.75
CA THR A 514 4.78 -6.82 1.65
C THR A 514 3.28 -6.75 1.43
N PRO A 515 2.68 -5.55 1.41
CA PRO A 515 1.29 -5.41 1.02
C PRO A 515 1.07 -5.92 -0.41
N ARG A 516 0.20 -6.91 -0.57
CA ARG A 516 -0.20 -7.40 -1.88
C ARG A 516 -1.26 -6.46 -2.47
N SER A 517 -1.15 -6.19 -3.78
CA SER A 517 -2.27 -5.62 -4.53
C SER A 517 -3.16 -6.75 -5.04
N ILE A 518 -4.03 -7.31 -4.18
CA ILE A 518 -4.93 -8.45 -4.48
C ILE A 518 -6.37 -7.97 -4.74
N SER A 519 -6.55 -6.95 -5.58
CA SER A 519 -7.89 -6.71 -6.15
C SER A 519 -8.11 -7.48 -7.46
N ALA A 520 -7.12 -8.23 -7.96
CA ALA A 520 -7.13 -8.75 -9.33
C ALA A 520 -6.66 -10.21 -9.51
N MET A 521 -6.83 -11.10 -8.53
CA MET A 521 -6.70 -12.55 -8.76
C MET A 521 -7.86 -13.29 -8.10
N ARG A 522 -8.86 -13.71 -8.90
CA ARG A 522 -9.84 -14.71 -8.47
C ARG A 522 -9.08 -16.01 -8.15
N GLY A 523 -9.35 -16.61 -6.99
CA GLY A 523 -8.84 -17.94 -6.61
C GLY A 523 -7.64 -17.96 -5.68
N VAL A 524 -6.90 -16.85 -5.51
CA VAL A 524 -5.76 -16.80 -4.58
C VAL A 524 -6.21 -16.18 -3.25
N GLY A 525 -6.90 -16.98 -2.44
CA GLY A 525 -7.20 -16.61 -1.05
C GLY A 525 -5.92 -16.34 -0.25
N GLY A 526 -5.88 -15.26 0.53
CA GLY A 526 -4.86 -15.05 1.57
C GLY A 526 -4.81 -13.61 2.11
N SER A 527 -3.97 -13.39 3.11
CA SER A 527 -3.77 -12.09 3.78
C SER A 527 -3.41 -10.96 2.78
N SER A 528 -3.78 -9.72 3.10
CA SER A 528 -3.43 -8.50 2.34
C SER A 528 -1.92 -8.22 2.33
N VAL A 529 -1.15 -9.03 3.07
CA VAL A 529 0.30 -9.00 3.19
C VAL A 529 0.86 -10.37 2.75
N LEU A 530 1.92 -10.36 1.94
CA LEU A 530 2.72 -11.54 1.61
C LEU A 530 3.98 -11.52 2.49
N THR A 531 4.12 -12.53 3.32
CA THR A 531 5.36 -12.81 4.06
C THR A 531 6.31 -13.60 3.16
N GLN A 532 7.53 -13.08 3.02
CA GLN A 532 8.61 -13.73 2.27
C GLN A 532 9.82 -13.87 3.19
N LEU A 533 10.57 -14.94 3.01
CA LEU A 533 11.88 -15.13 3.63
C LEU A 533 12.94 -14.39 2.80
N VAL A 534 13.88 -13.77 3.50
CA VAL A 534 15.12 -13.21 2.95
C VAL A 534 16.26 -13.95 3.62
N VAL A 535 17.03 -14.70 2.83
CA VAL A 535 18.00 -15.66 3.33
C VAL A 535 19.37 -15.38 2.73
N ALA A 536 20.41 -15.41 3.55
CA ALA A 536 21.79 -15.20 3.10
C ALA A 536 22.78 -16.10 3.85
N ASN A 537 23.89 -16.44 3.19
CA ASN A 537 25.06 -17.07 3.83
C ASN A 537 26.08 -16.05 4.36
N TYR A 538 25.64 -14.83 4.63
CA TYR A 538 26.40 -13.74 5.21
C TYR A 538 25.48 -12.87 6.06
N ASP A 539 26.05 -12.08 6.97
CA ASP A 539 25.28 -11.20 7.84
C ASP A 539 24.56 -10.10 7.06
N LEU A 540 23.24 -10.04 7.25
CA LEU A 540 22.42 -8.98 6.70
C LEU A 540 22.55 -7.73 7.58
N VAL A 541 23.31 -6.74 7.10
CA VAL A 541 23.41 -5.43 7.76
C VAL A 541 22.11 -4.65 7.51
N GLU A 542 21.30 -4.51 8.55
CA GLU A 542 20.05 -3.75 8.49
C GLU A 542 20.36 -2.26 8.26
N LYS A 543 19.97 -1.75 7.09
CA LYS A 543 19.88 -0.30 6.84
C LYS A 543 18.53 0.18 7.37
N ALA A 544 18.50 1.35 8.00
CA ALA A 544 17.38 1.89 8.80
C ALA A 544 15.98 1.95 8.13
N ASP A 545 15.88 1.70 6.82
CA ASP A 545 14.63 1.77 6.04
C ASP A 545 14.13 0.39 5.54
N ILE A 546 14.74 -0.73 5.99
CA ILE A 546 14.30 -2.09 5.64
C ILE A 546 13.80 -2.79 6.89
N ASP A 547 12.48 -2.87 7.03
CA ASP A 547 11.81 -3.69 8.04
C ASP A 547 12.04 -5.18 7.74
N LEU A 548 13.11 -5.74 8.30
CA LEU A 548 13.46 -7.15 8.30
C LEU A 548 13.29 -7.68 9.72
N GLU A 549 12.37 -8.60 9.90
CA GLU A 549 12.17 -9.22 11.21
C GLU A 549 12.92 -10.57 11.26
N PRO A 550 13.52 -10.96 12.39
CA PRO A 550 13.99 -12.33 12.58
C PRO A 550 12.86 -13.33 12.30
N TRP A 551 13.17 -14.44 11.62
CA TRP A 551 12.22 -15.52 11.41
C TRP A 551 12.53 -16.68 12.35
N THR A 552 11.59 -17.00 13.24
CA THR A 552 11.73 -18.05 14.26
C THR A 552 11.31 -19.45 13.77
N GLY A 553 10.91 -19.56 12.49
CA GLY A 553 10.31 -20.78 11.95
C GLY A 553 8.83 -20.97 12.28
N GLN A 554 8.24 -20.12 13.13
CA GLN A 554 6.81 -20.18 13.46
C GLN A 554 5.99 -19.35 12.47
N LEU A 555 4.96 -19.97 11.88
CA LEU A 555 3.97 -19.29 11.04
C LEU A 555 2.97 -18.53 11.92
N SER A 556 2.87 -17.21 11.72
CA SER A 556 1.79 -16.40 12.30
C SER A 556 0.46 -16.67 11.60
N LEU A 557 -0.66 -16.20 12.17
CA LEU A 557 -2.00 -16.36 11.58
C LEU A 557 -2.07 -15.80 10.15
N ASP A 558 -1.35 -14.72 9.86
CA ASP A 558 -1.26 -14.11 8.53
C ASP A 558 -0.43 -14.93 7.52
N ASP A 559 0.45 -15.81 8.00
CA ASP A 559 1.35 -16.64 7.19
C ASP A 559 0.67 -17.95 6.75
N ARG A 560 -0.39 -18.37 7.46
CA ARG A 560 -1.11 -19.62 7.19
C ARG A 560 -2.07 -19.45 6.01
N PRO A 561 -2.20 -20.47 5.13
CA PRO A 561 -3.28 -20.47 4.14
C PRO A 561 -4.63 -20.33 4.84
N LYS A 562 -5.51 -19.47 4.32
CA LYS A 562 -6.94 -19.61 4.62
C LYS A 562 -7.38 -20.97 4.06
N PRO A 563 -8.16 -21.78 4.81
CA PRO A 563 -8.66 -23.03 4.27
C PRO A 563 -9.41 -22.72 2.96
N GLY A 564 -8.93 -23.32 1.87
CA GLY A 564 -9.63 -23.27 0.59
C GLY A 564 -10.90 -24.11 0.67
N PRO A 565 -11.85 -23.94 -0.29
CA PRO A 565 -12.86 -24.97 -0.49
C PRO A 565 -12.13 -26.29 -0.75
N ALA A 566 -12.47 -27.33 0.01
CA ALA A 566 -11.83 -28.64 -0.05
C ALA A 566 -11.65 -29.11 -1.50
N GLU A 567 -10.46 -29.65 -1.80
CA GLU A 567 -10.18 -30.37 -3.04
C GLU A 567 -11.27 -31.43 -3.27
N LYS A 568 -12.22 -31.13 -4.17
CA LYS A 568 -12.97 -32.20 -4.81
C LYS A 568 -12.05 -32.79 -5.86
N ALA A 569 -11.54 -33.98 -5.56
CA ALA A 569 -10.95 -34.88 -6.55
C ALA A 569 -11.86 -34.90 -7.79
N ALA A 570 -11.25 -34.69 -8.96
CA ALA A 570 -11.94 -34.83 -10.23
C ALA A 570 -12.42 -36.29 -10.37
N PRO A 571 -13.72 -36.55 -10.58
CA PRO A 571 -14.14 -37.89 -10.97
C PRO A 571 -13.66 -38.13 -12.41
N THR A 572 -13.05 -39.29 -12.61
CA THR A 572 -12.58 -39.79 -13.89
C THR A 572 -13.73 -39.96 -14.89
N LEU A 573 -13.40 -39.76 -16.16
CA LEU A 573 -14.26 -40.06 -17.32
C LEU A 573 -14.57 -41.56 -17.40
N ALA A 574 -15.56 -42.00 -16.64
CA ALA A 574 -16.31 -43.23 -16.88
C ALA A 574 -17.67 -43.06 -16.21
N GLU A 575 -18.72 -43.54 -16.88
CA GLU A 575 -20.12 -43.60 -16.42
C GLU A 575 -20.94 -42.31 -16.64
N ARG A 576 -21.37 -42.18 -17.90
CA ARG A 576 -22.57 -41.44 -18.33
C ARG A 576 -23.80 -42.36 -18.24
N ALA A 577 -24.97 -41.72 -18.13
CA ALA A 577 -26.36 -42.22 -18.12
C ALA A 577 -26.83 -42.64 -16.72
N SER A 578 -27.99 -42.22 -16.21
CA SER A 578 -29.30 -41.97 -16.85
C SER A 578 -30.18 -41.03 -15.99
N ASP A 579 -31.03 -40.22 -16.64
CA ASP A 579 -32.46 -39.91 -16.36
C ASP A 579 -32.93 -39.58 -14.93
N ALA A 580 -33.97 -38.81 -14.64
CA ALA A 580 -34.82 -37.79 -15.27
C ALA A 580 -35.76 -37.30 -14.15
N VAL A 581 -36.03 -35.98 -14.13
CA VAL A 581 -37.32 -35.33 -13.83
C VAL A 581 -37.97 -35.39 -12.41
N GLU A 582 -38.42 -34.19 -12.00
CA GLU A 582 -39.56 -33.83 -11.15
C GLU A 582 -39.41 -33.51 -9.65
N ALA A 583 -40.32 -32.62 -9.26
CA ALA A 583 -40.27 -31.63 -8.20
C ALA A 583 -41.41 -31.82 -7.19
N ALA A 584 -41.39 -30.97 -6.14
CA ALA A 584 -42.30 -30.88 -4.97
C ALA A 584 -42.00 -31.94 -3.88
N ASP A 585 -41.88 -31.60 -2.59
CA ASP A 585 -42.73 -30.68 -1.84
C ASP A 585 -41.99 -29.90 -0.74
N ALA A 586 -42.56 -28.75 -0.39
CA ALA A 586 -42.07 -27.82 0.61
C ALA A 586 -42.52 -28.20 2.02
N ALA A 587 -41.57 -28.24 2.96
CA ALA A 587 -41.83 -28.01 4.37
C ALA A 587 -41.04 -26.76 4.80
N THR A 588 -41.71 -25.61 4.75
CA THR A 588 -41.24 -24.35 5.32
C THR A 588 -41.27 -24.46 6.85
N PHE A 589 -40.10 -24.47 7.49
CA PHE A 589 -39.99 -24.15 8.92
C PHE A 589 -39.66 -22.67 9.03
N ALA A 590 -40.60 -21.87 9.54
CA ALA A 590 -40.40 -20.46 9.86
C ALA A 590 -40.71 -20.24 11.34
N LYS A 591 -39.71 -19.80 12.11
CA LYS A 591 -39.87 -19.25 13.46
C LYS A 591 -39.84 -17.73 13.36
N SER A 592 -40.91 -17.09 13.79
CA SER A 592 -41.04 -15.63 13.87
C SER A 592 -40.40 -15.13 15.17
N ILE A 593 -39.35 -14.32 15.06
CA ILE A 593 -38.76 -13.55 16.18
C ILE A 593 -39.22 -12.09 16.02
N PRO A 594 -39.44 -11.28 17.08
CA PRO A 594 -39.91 -9.90 16.92
C PRO A 594 -38.75 -8.93 16.59
N LEU A 595 -38.97 -8.01 15.65
CA LEU A 595 -38.11 -6.83 15.44
C LEU A 595 -38.61 -5.65 16.27
N ILE A 596 -37.70 -4.96 16.96
CA ILE A 596 -38.03 -3.74 17.71
C ILE A 596 -37.84 -2.54 16.78
N LYS A 597 -38.93 -1.82 16.49
CA LYS A 597 -38.94 -0.64 15.61
C LYS A 597 -38.78 0.64 16.45
N GLY A 598 -37.68 1.37 16.25
CA GLY A 598 -37.51 2.72 16.78
C GLY A 598 -38.31 3.73 15.95
N VAL A 599 -39.04 4.62 16.63
CA VAL A 599 -39.97 5.60 16.03
C VAL A 599 -39.24 6.94 15.75
N ASP A 600 -39.27 7.36 14.47
CA ASP A 600 -39.00 8.65 13.74
C ASP A 600 -38.46 9.90 14.51
N PRO A 601 -37.53 10.75 13.99
CA PRO A 601 -37.56 11.45 12.67
C PRO A 601 -36.26 11.36 11.83
N SER A 602 -35.32 10.50 12.19
CA SER A 602 -34.07 10.25 11.45
C SER A 602 -33.97 8.76 11.18
N ASP A 603 -34.47 8.32 10.02
CA ASP A 603 -34.53 6.91 9.63
C ASP A 603 -33.11 6.33 9.44
N GLU A 604 -32.47 5.92 10.55
CA GLU A 604 -31.15 5.30 10.57
C GLU A 604 -31.16 3.85 10.04
N ARG A 605 -32.36 3.34 9.68
CA ARG A 605 -32.63 1.99 9.15
C ARG A 605 -31.93 0.90 9.95
N PHE A 606 -32.02 1.05 11.27
CA PHE A 606 -31.36 0.25 12.27
C PHE A 606 -32.28 -0.88 12.72
N VAL A 607 -31.76 -2.12 12.71
CA VAL A 607 -32.47 -3.31 13.18
C VAL A 607 -31.58 -4.05 14.15
N LEU A 608 -32.06 -4.24 15.38
CA LEU A 608 -31.46 -5.12 16.37
C LEU A 608 -32.35 -6.36 16.52
N GLY A 609 -31.76 -7.55 16.45
CA GLY A 609 -32.50 -8.81 16.59
C GLY A 609 -31.69 -9.89 17.28
N ILE A 610 -32.41 -10.83 17.87
CA ILE A 610 -31.86 -12.04 18.47
C ILE A 610 -31.56 -13.05 17.37
N VAL A 611 -30.35 -13.61 17.37
CA VAL A 611 -29.94 -14.67 16.44
C VAL A 611 -30.14 -16.04 17.07
N LEU A 612 -29.66 -16.24 18.31
CA LEU A 612 -29.85 -17.44 19.11
C LEU A 612 -29.99 -17.07 20.59
N GLU A 613 -30.88 -17.78 21.28
CA GLU A 613 -31.13 -17.61 22.72
C GLU A 613 -30.84 -18.95 23.45
N PRO A 614 -30.12 -18.93 24.59
CA PRO A 614 -29.78 -20.15 25.31
C PRO A 614 -31.01 -20.89 25.79
N GLU A 615 -30.96 -22.23 25.70
CA GLU A 615 -31.99 -23.13 26.24
C GLU A 615 -33.40 -22.84 25.68
N VAL A 616 -33.48 -22.24 24.49
CA VAL A 616 -34.73 -22.03 23.76
C VAL A 616 -34.71 -22.88 22.51
N VAL A 617 -35.73 -23.71 22.37
CA VAL A 617 -35.95 -24.52 21.16
C VAL A 617 -36.08 -23.59 19.95
N ASP A 618 -35.18 -23.72 18.98
CA ASP A 618 -35.17 -22.95 17.74
C ASP A 618 -36.24 -23.43 16.74
N ALA A 619 -36.23 -22.90 15.50
CA ALA A 619 -37.21 -23.28 14.48
C ALA A 619 -37.03 -24.73 13.99
N GLN A 620 -35.85 -25.30 14.22
CA GLN A 620 -35.38 -26.58 13.75
C GLN A 620 -35.46 -27.65 14.86
N GLY A 621 -35.98 -27.29 16.04
CA GLY A 621 -36.15 -28.17 17.19
C GLY A 621 -34.88 -28.32 18.04
N ASP A 622 -33.86 -27.50 17.80
CA ASP A 622 -32.57 -27.58 18.50
C ASP A 622 -32.51 -26.59 19.67
N ILE A 623 -31.75 -26.95 20.70
CA ILE A 623 -31.39 -26.08 21.83
C ILE A 623 -29.88 -25.91 21.85
N TYR A 624 -29.42 -24.73 22.28
CA TYR A 624 -28.00 -24.40 22.34
C TYR A 624 -27.62 -23.91 23.74
N SER A 625 -26.44 -24.29 24.19
CA SER A 625 -25.85 -23.76 25.42
C SER A 625 -25.33 -22.32 25.22
N PRO A 626 -25.19 -21.52 26.29
CA PRO A 626 -24.56 -20.19 26.21
C PRO A 626 -23.16 -20.23 25.57
N GLU A 627 -22.39 -21.28 25.82
CA GLU A 627 -21.04 -21.48 25.27
C GLU A 627 -21.08 -21.73 23.77
N GLU A 628 -22.03 -22.55 23.30
CA GLU A 628 -22.22 -22.84 21.88
C GLU A 628 -22.66 -21.60 21.12
N ILE A 629 -23.57 -20.81 21.71
CA ILE A 629 -24.01 -19.53 21.16
C ILE A 629 -22.85 -18.53 21.09
N SER A 630 -22.02 -18.46 22.14
CA SER A 630 -20.84 -17.59 22.17
C SER A 630 -19.82 -17.98 21.10
N GLN A 631 -19.55 -19.28 20.95
CA GLN A 631 -18.67 -19.78 19.89
C GLN A 631 -19.24 -19.50 18.50
N ALA A 632 -20.54 -19.66 18.29
CA ALA A 632 -21.20 -19.35 17.02
C ALA A 632 -21.13 -17.85 16.69
N ALA A 633 -21.36 -16.98 17.68
CA ALA A 633 -21.30 -15.53 17.54
C ALA A 633 -19.89 -15.03 17.17
N HIS A 634 -18.86 -15.56 17.85
CA HIS A 634 -17.47 -15.22 17.55
C HIS A 634 -17.03 -15.77 16.20
N ARG A 635 -17.34 -17.03 15.89
CA ARG A 635 -17.03 -17.64 14.59
C ARG A 635 -17.69 -16.88 13.44
N PHE A 636 -18.94 -16.42 13.62
CA PHE A 636 -19.60 -15.57 12.63
C PHE A 636 -18.79 -14.31 12.35
N MET A 637 -18.29 -13.60 13.37
CA MET A 637 -17.48 -12.39 13.19
C MET A 637 -16.08 -12.66 12.63
N GLU A 638 -15.47 -13.79 13.00
CA GLU A 638 -14.13 -14.18 12.55
C GLU A 638 -14.11 -14.65 11.08
N GLU A 639 -15.13 -15.41 10.66
CA GLU A 639 -15.11 -16.16 9.41
C GLU A 639 -16.08 -15.65 8.35
N PHE A 640 -17.23 -15.10 8.75
CA PHE A 640 -18.35 -14.81 7.83
C PHE A 640 -18.67 -13.32 7.70
N GLY A 641 -19.07 -12.67 8.80
CA GLY A 641 -19.33 -11.23 8.91
C GLY A 641 -20.34 -10.65 7.91
N GLY A 642 -21.17 -11.50 7.30
CA GLY A 642 -22.07 -11.13 6.21
C GLY A 642 -23.41 -11.86 6.30
N LEU A 643 -24.45 -11.20 5.77
CA LEU A 643 -25.83 -11.67 5.85
C LEU A 643 -26.33 -12.15 4.47
N GLY A 644 -27.12 -13.21 4.49
CA GLY A 644 -27.92 -13.68 3.35
C GLY A 644 -29.38 -13.29 3.54
N LEU A 645 -30.17 -13.43 2.47
CA LEU A 645 -31.62 -13.27 2.51
C LEU A 645 -32.25 -14.65 2.30
N MET A 646 -33.06 -15.14 3.24
CA MET A 646 -33.73 -16.46 3.18
C MET A 646 -32.79 -17.61 2.78
N HIS A 647 -31.61 -17.69 3.43
CA HIS A 647 -30.57 -18.69 3.16
C HIS A 647 -30.01 -18.72 1.72
N ARG A 648 -30.24 -17.68 0.90
CA ARG A 648 -29.57 -17.45 -0.39
C ARG A 648 -28.33 -16.56 -0.20
N MET A 649 -27.23 -16.86 -0.91
CA MET A 649 -25.93 -16.23 -0.66
C MET A 649 -25.86 -14.72 -0.97
N ARG A 650 -25.36 -13.97 0.04
CA ARG A 650 -24.75 -12.62 0.06
C ARG A 650 -25.53 -11.45 -0.55
N VAL A 651 -26.05 -10.58 0.33
CA VAL A 651 -26.56 -9.22 0.00
C VAL A 651 -25.64 -8.12 0.54
N ASN A 652 -24.32 -8.26 0.42
CA ASN A 652 -23.30 -7.42 1.08
C ASN A 652 -23.31 -5.92 0.69
N GLY A 653 -24.10 -5.54 -0.33
CA GLY A 653 -24.37 -4.15 -0.72
C GLY A 653 -25.68 -3.56 -0.18
N GLN A 654 -26.55 -4.38 0.40
CA GLN A 654 -27.90 -3.99 0.83
C GLN A 654 -28.07 -3.98 2.36
N VAL A 655 -27.19 -4.65 3.11
CA VAL A 655 -27.19 -4.67 4.58
C VAL A 655 -25.75 -4.60 5.10
N LYS A 656 -25.54 -3.91 6.22
CA LYS A 656 -24.26 -3.85 6.95
C LYS A 656 -24.44 -4.29 8.40
N VAL A 657 -23.60 -5.21 8.87
CA VAL A 657 -23.50 -5.53 10.30
C VAL A 657 -22.83 -4.35 11.00
N LEU A 658 -23.44 -3.84 12.06
CA LEU A 658 -22.92 -2.77 12.89
C LEU A 658 -22.30 -3.33 14.17
N GLU A 659 -23.00 -4.25 14.83
CA GLU A 659 -22.60 -4.83 16.10
C GLU A 659 -23.02 -6.31 16.16
N SER A 660 -22.22 -7.12 16.84
CA SER A 660 -22.51 -8.52 17.16
C SER A 660 -21.96 -8.79 18.55
N TYR A 661 -22.81 -9.11 19.52
CA TYR A 661 -22.37 -9.36 20.89
C TYR A 661 -23.26 -10.37 21.60
N VAL A 662 -22.68 -11.02 22.61
CA VAL A 662 -23.37 -11.96 23.50
C VAL A 662 -23.79 -11.20 24.76
N ALA A 663 -25.06 -11.30 25.13
CA ALA A 663 -25.63 -10.64 26.30
C ALA A 663 -24.86 -11.03 27.58
N PRO A 664 -24.18 -10.08 28.26
CA PRO A 664 -23.35 -10.41 29.43
C PRO A 664 -24.18 -10.64 30.70
N VAL A 665 -25.42 -10.13 30.73
CA VAL A 665 -26.41 -10.23 31.81
C VAL A 665 -27.82 -10.30 31.21
N ASP A 666 -28.83 -10.57 32.02
CA ASP A 666 -30.22 -10.41 31.62
C ASP A 666 -30.57 -8.91 31.54
N PHE A 667 -31.24 -8.49 30.47
CA PHE A 667 -31.73 -7.11 30.33
C PHE A 667 -32.94 -7.05 29.40
N ALA A 668 -33.70 -5.97 29.48
CA ALA A 668 -34.82 -5.71 28.57
C ALA A 668 -34.41 -4.69 27.49
N VAL A 669 -34.86 -4.92 26.26
CA VAL A 669 -34.81 -3.95 25.16
C VAL A 669 -36.23 -3.66 24.73
N GLY A 670 -36.76 -2.49 25.10
CA GLY A 670 -38.19 -2.19 24.94
C GLY A 670 -39.04 -3.18 25.74
N GLU A 671 -39.96 -3.86 25.06
CA GLU A 671 -40.83 -4.90 25.65
C GLU A 671 -40.24 -6.32 25.57
N VAL A 672 -39.07 -6.50 24.93
CA VAL A 672 -38.44 -7.81 24.75
C VAL A 672 -37.42 -8.06 25.87
N SER A 673 -37.60 -9.15 26.60
CA SER A 673 -36.64 -9.62 27.59
C SER A 673 -35.53 -10.43 26.92
N VAL A 674 -34.27 -10.09 27.18
CA VAL A 674 -33.08 -10.75 26.64
C VAL A 674 -32.30 -11.41 27.80
N ARG A 675 -32.14 -12.73 27.74
CA ARG A 675 -31.36 -13.48 28.73
C ARG A 675 -29.86 -13.39 28.48
N LYS A 676 -29.06 -13.51 29.55
CA LYS A 676 -27.63 -13.68 29.51
C LYS A 676 -27.26 -14.86 28.62
N GLY A 677 -26.24 -14.68 27.78
CA GLY A 677 -25.79 -15.68 26.81
C GLY A 677 -26.49 -15.59 25.45
N THR A 678 -27.53 -14.75 25.30
CA THR A 678 -28.20 -14.50 24.01
C THR A 678 -27.28 -13.80 23.03
N TRP A 679 -27.23 -14.27 21.78
CA TRP A 679 -26.53 -13.58 20.71
C TRP A 679 -27.43 -12.56 20.04
N LEU A 680 -27.04 -11.30 20.12
CA LEU A 680 -27.68 -10.15 19.49
C LEU A 680 -26.86 -9.66 18.29
N LEU A 681 -27.58 -9.28 17.23
CA LEU A 681 -27.00 -8.72 16.01
C LEU A 681 -27.69 -7.42 15.64
N ALA A 682 -26.89 -6.35 15.48
CA ALA A 682 -27.34 -5.05 15.01
C ALA A 682 -26.92 -4.82 13.57
N VAL A 683 -27.85 -4.40 12.72
CA VAL A 683 -27.61 -4.19 11.29
C VAL A 683 -28.20 -2.87 10.81
N ARG A 684 -27.58 -2.30 9.77
CA ARG A 684 -28.13 -1.19 8.98
C ARG A 684 -28.61 -1.71 7.64
N ILE A 685 -29.87 -1.45 7.32
CA ILE A 685 -30.47 -1.79 6.02
C ILE A 685 -30.22 -0.63 5.06
N LEU A 686 -29.45 -0.87 4.00
CA LEU A 686 -29.13 0.11 2.96
C LEU A 686 -30.14 0.11 1.81
N SER A 687 -30.89 -0.98 1.62
CA SER A 687 -31.87 -1.14 0.54
C SER A 687 -33.26 -0.67 0.96
N ASP A 688 -33.88 0.23 0.17
CA ASP A 688 -35.25 0.70 0.39
C ASP A 688 -36.25 -0.47 0.38
N ALA A 689 -36.10 -1.40 -0.56
CA ALA A 689 -37.00 -2.55 -0.69
C ALA A 689 -36.94 -3.48 0.53
N LEU A 690 -35.73 -3.78 1.03
CA LEU A 690 -35.59 -4.58 2.25
C LEU A 690 -36.11 -3.85 3.49
N TRP A 691 -35.96 -2.53 3.52
CA TRP A 691 -36.46 -1.72 4.61
C TRP A 691 -38.00 -1.70 4.66
N GLU A 692 -38.67 -1.63 3.52
CA GLU A 692 -40.13 -1.78 3.46
C GLU A 692 -40.58 -3.17 3.92
N GLN A 693 -39.86 -4.24 3.55
CA GLN A 693 -40.17 -5.60 4.03
C GLN A 693 -40.00 -5.76 5.55
N VAL A 694 -39.02 -5.09 6.15
CA VAL A 694 -38.86 -5.01 7.61
C VAL A 694 -40.02 -4.21 8.24
N LYS A 695 -40.42 -3.09 7.64
CA LYS A 695 -41.52 -2.25 8.14
C LYS A 695 -42.89 -2.91 8.00
N SER A 696 -43.13 -3.67 6.93
CA SER A 696 -44.36 -4.42 6.72
C SER A 696 -44.45 -5.67 7.60
N GLY A 697 -43.32 -6.13 8.16
CA GLY A 697 -43.25 -7.35 8.98
C GLY A 697 -43.11 -8.63 8.15
N GLU A 698 -42.78 -8.52 6.85
CA GLU A 698 -42.45 -9.67 6.00
C GLU A 698 -41.12 -10.30 6.41
N LEU A 699 -40.14 -9.47 6.80
CA LEU A 699 -38.90 -9.92 7.43
C LEU A 699 -39.01 -9.77 8.94
N THR A 700 -39.03 -10.90 9.66
CA THR A 700 -39.28 -10.92 11.10
C THR A 700 -38.03 -11.22 11.93
N GLY A 701 -37.03 -11.97 11.44
CA GLY A 701 -35.88 -12.32 12.28
C GLY A 701 -34.61 -12.69 11.54
N PHE A 702 -33.55 -12.92 12.32
CA PHE A 702 -32.31 -13.52 11.84
C PHE A 702 -32.35 -15.04 12.01
N SER A 703 -31.70 -15.75 11.10
CA SER A 703 -31.56 -17.21 11.15
C SER A 703 -30.10 -17.58 10.94
N ILE A 704 -29.65 -18.64 11.62
CA ILE A 704 -28.30 -19.17 11.46
C ILE A 704 -28.21 -20.04 10.20
N GLY A 705 -27.28 -19.70 9.30
CA GLY A 705 -26.95 -20.53 8.14
C GLY A 705 -25.61 -21.24 8.37
N GLY A 706 -25.63 -22.56 8.57
CA GLY A 706 -24.42 -23.33 8.83
C GLY A 706 -24.71 -24.83 9.01
N SER A 707 -23.65 -25.60 9.26
CA SER A 707 -23.76 -27.03 9.58
C SER A 707 -23.30 -27.26 11.02
N ALA A 708 -24.12 -27.96 11.80
CA ALA A 708 -23.80 -28.39 13.16
C ALA A 708 -24.06 -29.91 13.29
N ARG A 709 -23.41 -30.56 14.26
CA ARG A 709 -23.68 -31.95 14.61
C ARG A 709 -24.73 -31.95 15.71
N ARG A 710 -25.93 -32.47 15.43
CA ARG A 710 -26.95 -32.71 16.46
C ARG A 710 -26.49 -33.85 17.37
N VAL A 711 -26.64 -33.64 18.68
CA VAL A 711 -26.44 -34.66 19.70
C VAL A 711 -27.78 -34.85 20.39
N PRO A 712 -28.34 -36.07 20.44
CA PRO A 712 -29.55 -36.32 21.21
C PRO A 712 -29.30 -36.01 22.67
N GLU A 713 -30.22 -35.29 23.31
CA GLU A 713 -30.19 -35.15 24.76
C GLU A 713 -30.37 -36.56 25.38
N PRO A 714 -29.55 -36.96 26.38
CA PRO A 714 -29.73 -38.25 27.02
C PRO A 714 -31.16 -38.36 27.57
N ASP A 715 -31.89 -39.40 27.18
CA ASP A 715 -33.24 -39.67 27.71
C ASP A 715 -33.20 -39.54 29.24
N ALA A 716 -34.03 -38.63 29.76
CA ALA A 716 -34.27 -38.54 31.20
C ALA A 716 -34.64 -39.94 31.69
N ALA A 717 -33.77 -40.50 32.53
CA ALA A 717 -33.85 -41.87 33.00
C ALA A 717 -35.28 -42.25 33.40
N ALA A 718 -35.76 -43.37 32.84
CA ALA A 718 -37.00 -44.00 33.27
C ALA A 718 -36.99 -44.18 34.81
N PRO A 719 -38.09 -43.90 35.52
CA PRO A 719 -38.13 -44.03 36.97
C PRO A 719 -37.85 -45.48 37.40
N GLU A 720 -36.93 -45.65 38.36
CA GLU A 720 -36.60 -46.95 38.94
C GLU A 720 -37.85 -47.63 39.56
N PRO A 721 -38.04 -48.94 39.36
CA PRO A 721 -39.10 -49.68 40.03
C PRO A 721 -38.79 -49.80 41.54
N GLN A 722 -39.84 -49.56 42.34
CA GLN A 722 -39.82 -49.65 43.80
C GLN A 722 -39.30 -51.01 44.29
N ARG A 723 -38.39 -50.98 45.28
CA ARG A 723 -38.00 -52.17 46.05
C ARG A 723 -39.12 -52.54 47.01
N GLU A 724 -39.79 -53.66 46.79
CA GLU A 724 -40.39 -54.44 47.88
C GLU A 724 -39.30 -55.32 48.51
N ALA A 725 -39.08 -55.13 49.81
CA ALA A 725 -38.44 -56.13 50.64
C ALA A 725 -39.54 -56.75 51.52
N ALA A 726 -39.72 -58.06 51.33
CA ALA A 726 -40.69 -58.97 51.96
C ALA A 726 -42.13 -58.94 51.40
#